data_AF-A0A3R7SJU4-F1
#
_entry.id   AF-A0A3R7SJU4-F1
#
_cell.length_a   1.000
_cell.length_b   1.000
_cell.length_c   1.000
_cell.angle_alpha   90.00
_cell.angle_beta   90.00
_cell.angle_gamma   90.00
#
_symmetry.space_group_name_H-M   'P 1'
#
loop_
_entity.id
_entity.type
_entity.pdbx_description
1 polymer ?
#
loop_
_entity_poly.entity_id
_entity_poly.type
_entity_poly.pdbx_seq_one_letter_code
_entity_poly.pdbx_strand_id
1 'polypeptide(L)'
;MDNEQPHQELVKCVVVGDTAVGKTRLICARAYNKQFSLSQLLNTHVPTVFAIDQYRIYKEVLERSCVVVDGVNVSLRLWDTFGDHDKDRRFAYGRSDVVLLCFSVANPVSLRNCRVMWYPEIRRFCPNTPILLVGCKNDLRYICKDEQYLSYCRDRSPLVRPVRECDLVMPCEGRAVAREIGVEYYETSVLTYFGVNEIFDNVIRAALISRRQQRFWMTNLKRVQRPMLQVPFCPPKPKVQDPSTVGSTLREDFHCLLTSAAFTDLVLVAGGGPTAGGTIVHAHRFLVASASTAFHKLLMTDLSDCVTTRRSSDSSMLSGTFGDTNLGNFNSDTECLLGNDHSLQRPARFVLKAVSSSSRLREAVKRRSSMQTLPQEQHPGIHRELNHAAFQAISIEQWDDRGSDRNSSDRSPRQSPAWVPVQTVVQLMELSELKQAAEFLELPELQTYVTNLMNKEEFLNNDLSQQYLQMLCGRLKELCLEGGLFSDVLFQLEDGTASVHRPLLMSRCDMMHAMFSGDFRESNAKVITFPGVKLRTFQVLLQYLYTDTIPTLKTRECLPIVELGNRLCLPRLISLVENEIIDLFQRVIQAGGDVSEDCIYLLEPLQMHNAHQLVEWCLTCMATNYNHVCNKHAKQLRSLHPENQAYLNRHRWPPVWYLKDYDYYERCLVERQREENPIKPLKRSRNTAGCLCFTSKSRRNAEKQNYRTIRAMDTLSLLRASLRRIRRWSPAS
;
A
#
# COMPACT_ATOMS: atom_id res chain seq x y z
N MET A 1 -40.10 -5.22 -51.55
CA MET A 1 -40.39 -6.66 -51.38
C MET A 1 -40.44 -6.89 -49.89
N ASP A 2 -41.65 -6.75 -49.36
CA ASP A 2 -41.97 -6.72 -47.94
C ASP A 2 -41.98 -8.15 -47.39
N ASN A 3 -40.95 -8.51 -46.65
CA ASN A 3 -41.00 -9.65 -45.74
C ASN A 3 -41.48 -9.15 -44.37
N GLU A 4 -42.74 -8.71 -44.28
CA GLU A 4 -43.41 -8.61 -42.99
C GLU A 4 -43.67 -10.04 -42.51
N GLN A 5 -42.83 -10.52 -41.58
CA GLN A 5 -43.13 -11.73 -40.84
C GLN A 5 -44.49 -11.53 -40.15
N PRO A 6 -45.44 -12.47 -40.27
CA PRO A 6 -46.72 -12.35 -39.58
C PRO A 6 -46.44 -12.21 -38.07
N HIS A 7 -47.00 -11.17 -37.45
CA HIS A 7 -46.92 -10.84 -36.00
C HIS A 7 -45.73 -10.00 -35.50
N GLN A 8 -44.97 -9.32 -36.34
CA GLN A 8 -43.95 -8.36 -35.89
C GLN A 8 -44.54 -6.95 -35.65
N GLU A 9 -44.36 -6.41 -34.43
CA GLU A 9 -44.76 -5.03 -34.08
C GLU A 9 -43.61 -4.05 -34.33
N LEU A 10 -43.84 -3.00 -35.12
CA LEU A 10 -42.85 -1.92 -35.29
C LEU A 10 -43.00 -0.91 -34.14
N VAL A 11 -41.91 -0.50 -33.50
CA VAL A 11 -41.90 0.54 -32.46
C VAL A 11 -40.87 1.60 -32.81
N LYS A 12 -41.33 2.83 -33.05
CA LYS A 12 -40.49 4.03 -33.23
C LYS A 12 -40.26 4.72 -31.88
N CYS A 13 -39.00 4.72 -31.43
CA CYS A 13 -38.56 5.43 -30.23
C CYS A 13 -37.71 6.65 -30.61
N VAL A 14 -38.12 7.83 -30.16
CA VAL A 14 -37.37 9.08 -30.36
C VAL A 14 -36.67 9.49 -29.08
N VAL A 15 -35.38 9.81 -29.15
CA VAL A 15 -34.54 10.20 -28.01
C VAL A 15 -34.29 11.71 -28.05
N VAL A 16 -34.68 12.43 -27.00
CA VAL A 16 -34.73 13.90 -26.92
C VAL A 16 -34.04 14.39 -25.66
N GLY A 17 -33.42 15.57 -25.72
CA GLY A 17 -32.78 16.24 -24.58
C GLY A 17 -31.66 17.18 -25.02
N ASP A 18 -31.01 17.83 -24.05
CA ASP A 18 -29.92 18.79 -24.31
C ASP A 18 -28.74 18.17 -25.09
N THR A 19 -27.91 19.03 -25.66
CA THR A 19 -26.63 18.64 -26.26
C THR A 19 -25.71 18.00 -25.21
N ALA A 20 -24.93 17.00 -25.62
CA ALA A 20 -23.96 16.28 -24.78
C ALA A 20 -24.50 15.51 -23.55
N VAL A 21 -25.81 15.31 -23.40
CA VAL A 21 -26.36 14.51 -22.26
C VAL A 21 -26.08 13.02 -22.36
N GLY A 22 -25.79 12.50 -23.56
CA GLY A 22 -25.44 11.08 -23.79
C GLY A 22 -26.39 10.30 -24.71
N LYS A 23 -27.33 10.98 -25.38
CA LYS A 23 -28.35 10.37 -26.28
C LYS A 23 -27.72 9.44 -27.33
N THR A 24 -26.81 9.98 -28.14
CA THR A 24 -26.12 9.24 -29.20
C THR A 24 -25.35 8.03 -28.66
N ARG A 25 -24.65 8.20 -27.53
CA ARG A 25 -23.91 7.09 -26.88
C ARG A 25 -24.84 5.99 -26.38
N LEU A 26 -25.99 6.35 -25.81
CA LEU A 26 -26.99 5.38 -25.36
C LEU A 26 -27.56 4.58 -26.53
N ILE A 27 -27.87 5.24 -27.64
CA ILE A 27 -28.33 4.58 -28.88
C ILE A 27 -27.26 3.64 -29.41
N CYS A 28 -26.00 4.10 -29.53
CA CYS A 28 -24.91 3.25 -29.99
C CYS A 28 -24.68 2.05 -29.07
N ALA A 29 -24.73 2.23 -27.75
CA ALA A 29 -24.60 1.14 -26.79
C ALA A 29 -25.65 0.06 -27.01
N ARG A 30 -26.91 0.46 -27.22
CA ARG A 30 -28.01 -0.48 -27.48
C ARG A 30 -27.91 -1.14 -28.85
N ALA A 31 -27.61 -0.38 -29.89
CA ALA A 31 -27.56 -0.86 -31.27
C ALA A 31 -26.41 -1.86 -31.50
N TYR A 32 -25.26 -1.62 -30.89
CA TYR A 32 -24.08 -2.50 -30.99
C TYR A 32 -23.96 -3.51 -29.85
N ASN A 33 -24.85 -3.45 -28.85
CA ASN A 33 -24.78 -4.23 -27.62
C ASN A 33 -23.37 -4.19 -26.98
N LYS A 34 -22.80 -2.99 -26.85
CA LYS A 34 -21.38 -2.78 -26.53
C LYS A 34 -21.20 -1.87 -25.32
N GLN A 35 -20.32 -2.29 -24.42
CA GLN A 35 -19.78 -1.44 -23.34
C GLN A 35 -18.66 -0.55 -23.88
N PHE A 36 -18.62 0.70 -23.44
CA PHE A 36 -17.59 1.64 -23.87
C PHE A 36 -16.57 1.85 -22.76
N SER A 37 -15.28 1.91 -23.12
CA SER A 37 -14.24 2.31 -22.16
C SER A 37 -14.32 3.80 -21.84
N LEU A 38 -13.75 4.20 -20.70
CA LEU A 38 -13.65 5.61 -20.32
C LEU A 38 -12.91 6.43 -21.39
N SER A 39 -11.82 5.89 -21.93
CA SER A 39 -11.05 6.50 -23.03
C SER A 39 -11.88 6.69 -24.29
N GLN A 40 -12.74 5.73 -24.65
CA GLN A 40 -13.64 5.86 -25.80
C GLN A 40 -14.68 6.94 -25.54
N LEU A 41 -15.33 6.95 -24.38
CA LEU A 41 -16.37 7.92 -24.04
C LEU A 41 -15.84 9.35 -24.03
N LEU A 42 -14.64 9.54 -23.49
CA LEU A 42 -14.00 10.84 -23.46
C LEU A 42 -13.45 11.21 -24.84
N ASN A 43 -12.58 10.41 -25.47
CA ASN A 43 -11.81 10.84 -26.65
C ASN A 43 -12.58 10.89 -27.96
N THR A 44 -13.56 10.01 -28.18
CA THR A 44 -14.22 9.93 -29.49
C THR A 44 -15.42 10.88 -29.53
N HIS A 45 -15.38 11.89 -30.41
CA HIS A 45 -16.60 12.65 -30.70
C HIS A 45 -17.48 11.79 -31.62
N VAL A 46 -18.71 11.52 -31.20
CA VAL A 46 -19.70 10.84 -32.05
C VAL A 46 -20.67 11.91 -32.54
N PRO A 47 -20.61 12.33 -33.81
CA PRO A 47 -21.57 13.29 -34.33
C PRO A 47 -22.98 12.68 -34.32
N THR A 48 -23.98 13.49 -34.00
CA THR A 48 -25.40 13.11 -34.03
C THR A 48 -25.85 12.96 -35.50
N VAL A 49 -25.44 11.88 -36.16
CA VAL A 49 -25.81 11.58 -37.57
C VAL A 49 -27.07 10.68 -37.63
N PHE A 50 -27.54 10.20 -36.48
CA PHE A 50 -28.65 9.23 -36.34
C PHE A 50 -30.06 9.85 -36.32
N ALA A 51 -30.27 10.95 -37.06
CA ALA A 51 -31.59 11.56 -37.18
C ALA A 51 -32.55 10.79 -38.12
N ILE A 52 -32.03 9.80 -38.86
CA ILE A 52 -32.77 9.00 -39.86
C ILE A 52 -32.50 7.51 -39.60
N ASP A 53 -33.50 6.67 -39.84
CA ASP A 53 -33.51 5.21 -39.69
C ASP A 53 -32.37 4.50 -40.48
N GLN A 54 -31.15 4.52 -39.94
CA GLN A 54 -29.98 3.81 -40.50
C GLN A 54 -30.11 2.29 -40.40
N TYR A 55 -31.11 1.77 -39.68
CA TYR A 55 -31.41 0.33 -39.65
C TYR A 55 -31.85 -0.17 -41.04
N ARG A 56 -32.18 0.70 -42.00
CA ARG A 56 -32.38 0.30 -43.41
C ARG A 56 -31.09 0.07 -44.18
N ILE A 57 -29.96 0.63 -43.72
CA ILE A 57 -28.68 0.64 -44.44
C ILE A 57 -27.75 -0.46 -43.92
N TYR A 58 -27.66 -0.64 -42.59
CA TYR A 58 -26.76 -1.61 -41.97
C TYR A 58 -27.51 -2.87 -41.52
N LYS A 59 -27.34 -3.97 -42.26
CA LYS A 59 -28.04 -5.25 -42.02
C LYS A 59 -27.83 -5.80 -40.60
N GLU A 60 -26.63 -5.69 -40.04
CA GLU A 60 -26.33 -6.12 -38.66
C GLU A 60 -27.11 -5.33 -37.59
N VAL A 61 -27.31 -4.04 -37.83
CA VAL A 61 -28.05 -3.15 -36.92
C VAL A 61 -29.55 -3.45 -37.02
N LEU A 62 -30.04 -3.78 -38.21
CA LEU A 62 -31.41 -4.24 -38.45
C LEU A 62 -31.71 -5.55 -37.72
N GLU A 63 -30.84 -6.55 -37.85
CA GLU A 63 -31.00 -7.85 -37.19
C GLU A 63 -31.05 -7.70 -35.67
N ARG A 64 -30.20 -6.82 -35.10
CA ARG A 64 -30.18 -6.50 -33.67
C ARG A 64 -31.35 -5.64 -33.18
N SER A 65 -32.13 -5.05 -34.09
CA SER A 65 -33.33 -4.27 -33.75
C SER A 65 -34.54 -5.14 -33.42
N CYS A 66 -34.53 -6.40 -33.86
CA CYS A 66 -35.57 -7.38 -33.60
C CYS A 66 -35.38 -7.95 -32.19
N VAL A 67 -36.37 -7.72 -31.33
CA VAL A 67 -36.33 -8.11 -29.91
C VAL A 67 -37.68 -8.69 -29.50
N VAL A 68 -37.66 -9.66 -28.58
CA VAL A 68 -38.89 -10.25 -28.03
C VAL A 68 -39.10 -9.70 -26.63
N VAL A 69 -40.17 -8.94 -26.42
CA VAL A 69 -40.54 -8.36 -25.12
C VAL A 69 -41.92 -8.88 -24.72
N ASP A 70 -42.00 -9.50 -23.54
CA ASP A 70 -43.22 -10.09 -22.97
C ASP A 70 -43.99 -11.02 -23.95
N GLY A 71 -43.23 -11.75 -24.79
CA GLY A 71 -43.76 -12.67 -25.81
C GLY A 71 -44.21 -12.03 -27.11
N VAL A 72 -43.96 -10.73 -27.32
CA VAL A 72 -44.25 -10.00 -28.56
C VAL A 72 -42.95 -9.76 -29.34
N ASN A 73 -42.93 -10.13 -30.62
CA ASN A 73 -41.80 -9.83 -31.51
C ASN A 73 -41.88 -8.37 -31.97
N VAL A 74 -40.84 -7.58 -31.69
CA VAL A 74 -40.81 -6.14 -31.91
C VAL A 74 -39.59 -5.75 -32.75
N SER A 75 -39.77 -4.92 -33.77
CA SER A 75 -38.68 -4.21 -34.43
C SER A 75 -38.57 -2.80 -33.83
N LEU A 76 -37.51 -2.55 -33.05
CA LEU A 76 -37.27 -1.26 -32.40
C LEU A 76 -36.45 -0.33 -33.32
N ARG A 77 -37.04 0.80 -33.71
CA ARG A 77 -36.37 1.83 -34.50
C ARG A 77 -36.03 3.02 -33.61
N LEU A 78 -34.74 3.27 -33.42
CA LEU A 78 -34.24 4.40 -32.62
C LEU A 78 -33.99 5.62 -33.50
N TRP A 79 -34.44 6.78 -33.02
CA TRP A 79 -34.26 8.08 -33.66
C TRP A 79 -33.51 9.00 -32.70
N ASP A 80 -32.31 9.42 -33.07
CA ASP A 80 -31.53 10.40 -32.31
C ASP A 80 -31.93 11.82 -32.72
N THR A 81 -31.82 12.78 -31.80
CA THR A 81 -32.15 14.18 -32.07
C THR A 81 -31.05 15.13 -31.60
N PHE A 82 -30.88 16.22 -32.34
CA PHE A 82 -30.00 17.31 -31.93
C PHE A 82 -30.64 18.12 -30.79
N GLY A 83 -29.82 18.53 -29.82
CA GLY A 83 -30.25 19.44 -28.76
C GLY A 83 -30.51 20.85 -29.30
N ASP A 84 -29.66 21.36 -30.20
CA ASP A 84 -29.68 22.78 -30.58
C ASP A 84 -30.28 23.07 -31.97
N HIS A 85 -30.88 22.07 -32.64
CA HIS A 85 -31.47 22.20 -33.99
C HIS A 85 -32.99 21.96 -34.02
N ASP A 86 -33.77 23.00 -33.73
CA ASP A 86 -35.23 22.95 -33.61
C ASP A 86 -35.99 22.54 -34.88
N LYS A 87 -35.46 22.88 -36.07
CA LYS A 87 -36.16 22.59 -37.34
C LYS A 87 -36.10 21.10 -37.66
N ASP A 88 -34.94 20.47 -37.51
CA ASP A 88 -34.72 19.07 -37.85
C ASP A 88 -35.39 18.13 -36.85
N ARG A 89 -35.40 18.51 -35.57
CA ARG A 89 -36.02 17.73 -34.49
C ARG A 89 -37.53 17.53 -34.67
N ARG A 90 -38.23 18.49 -35.29
CA ARG A 90 -39.68 18.40 -35.57
C ARG A 90 -40.04 17.19 -36.44
N PHE A 91 -39.18 16.85 -37.41
CA PHE A 91 -39.40 15.71 -38.29
C PHE A 91 -39.27 14.37 -37.56
N ALA A 92 -38.46 14.31 -36.50
CA ALA A 92 -38.27 13.09 -35.71
C ALA A 92 -39.55 12.69 -34.96
N TYR A 93 -40.34 13.66 -34.48
CA TYR A 93 -41.57 13.40 -33.71
C TYR A 93 -42.69 12.70 -34.48
N GLY A 94 -42.74 12.82 -35.82
CA GLY A 94 -43.82 12.27 -36.62
C GLY A 94 -44.00 10.75 -36.40
N ARG A 95 -45.22 10.33 -36.04
CA ARG A 95 -45.61 8.92 -35.79
C ARG A 95 -44.74 8.23 -34.72
N SER A 96 -44.30 8.96 -33.69
CA SER A 96 -43.55 8.36 -32.58
C SER A 96 -44.46 7.51 -31.70
N ASP A 97 -44.06 6.27 -31.45
CA ASP A 97 -44.77 5.37 -30.54
C ASP A 97 -44.41 5.63 -29.08
N VAL A 98 -43.21 6.15 -28.82
CA VAL A 98 -42.67 6.44 -27.48
C VAL A 98 -41.50 7.43 -27.57
N VAL A 99 -41.34 8.26 -26.54
CA VAL A 99 -40.24 9.24 -26.44
C VAL A 99 -39.40 8.98 -25.20
N LEU A 100 -38.07 8.93 -25.39
CA LEU A 100 -37.08 8.94 -24.33
C LEU A 100 -36.60 10.36 -24.09
N LEU A 101 -36.90 10.92 -22.91
CA LEU A 101 -36.45 12.24 -22.50
C LEU A 101 -35.20 12.09 -21.63
N CYS A 102 -34.04 12.48 -22.15
CA CYS A 102 -32.74 12.28 -21.53
C CYS A 102 -32.17 13.57 -20.93
N PHE A 103 -31.58 13.45 -19.75
CA PHE A 103 -30.69 14.46 -19.15
C PHE A 103 -29.39 13.80 -18.68
N SER A 104 -28.38 14.60 -18.33
CA SER A 104 -27.15 14.06 -17.73
C SER A 104 -27.19 14.22 -16.21
N VAL A 105 -26.86 13.17 -15.47
CA VAL A 105 -26.73 13.26 -14.01
C VAL A 105 -25.62 14.20 -13.56
N ALA A 106 -24.69 14.57 -14.46
CA ALA A 106 -23.60 15.51 -14.18
C ALA A 106 -23.92 16.95 -14.60
N ASN A 107 -25.16 17.23 -15.00
CA ASN A 107 -25.59 18.57 -15.37
C ASN A 107 -27.03 18.85 -14.87
N PRO A 108 -27.20 19.59 -13.76
CA PRO A 108 -28.53 19.88 -13.19
C PRO A 108 -29.38 20.78 -14.11
N VAL A 109 -28.75 21.59 -14.97
CA VAL A 109 -29.46 22.42 -15.95
C VAL A 109 -30.20 21.54 -16.95
N SER A 110 -29.59 20.43 -17.37
CA SER A 110 -30.23 19.50 -18.31
C SER A 110 -31.49 18.84 -17.73
N LEU A 111 -31.52 18.56 -16.43
CA LEU A 111 -32.73 18.07 -15.75
C LEU A 111 -33.81 19.17 -15.70
N ARG A 112 -33.43 20.42 -15.41
CA ARG A 112 -34.37 21.55 -15.43
C ARG A 112 -35.00 21.73 -16.81
N ASN A 113 -34.18 21.65 -17.86
CA ASN A 113 -34.63 21.77 -19.25
C ASN A 113 -35.63 20.68 -19.64
N CYS A 114 -35.51 19.45 -19.10
CA CYS A 114 -36.52 18.41 -19.30
C CYS A 114 -37.93 18.87 -18.92
N ARG A 115 -38.06 19.61 -17.82
CA ARG A 115 -39.34 20.13 -17.34
C ARG A 115 -39.80 21.36 -18.11
N VAL A 116 -38.92 22.36 -18.29
CA VAL A 116 -39.34 23.70 -18.75
C VAL A 116 -39.37 23.84 -20.27
N MET A 117 -38.62 23.01 -20.99
CA MET A 117 -38.44 23.12 -22.45
C MET A 117 -38.90 21.84 -23.15
N TRP A 118 -38.25 20.71 -22.86
CA TRP A 118 -38.42 19.49 -23.64
C TRP A 118 -39.79 18.85 -23.48
N TYR A 119 -40.30 18.75 -22.26
CA TYR A 119 -41.61 18.16 -22.02
C TYR A 119 -42.75 18.94 -22.70
N PRO A 120 -42.84 20.29 -22.58
CA PRO A 120 -43.80 21.08 -23.35
C PRO A 120 -43.66 20.91 -24.87
N GLU A 121 -42.44 20.86 -25.39
CA GLU A 121 -42.20 20.65 -26.82
C GLU A 121 -42.72 19.28 -27.29
N ILE A 122 -42.37 18.20 -26.57
CA ILE A 122 -42.82 16.85 -26.91
C ILE A 122 -44.35 16.78 -26.87
N ARG A 123 -44.99 17.36 -25.85
CA ARG A 123 -46.46 17.36 -25.72
C ARG A 123 -47.15 18.18 -26.82
N ARG A 124 -46.49 19.20 -27.37
CA ARG A 124 -47.01 20.00 -28.50
C ARG A 124 -47.07 19.18 -29.80
N PHE A 125 -46.06 18.36 -30.08
CA PHE A 125 -45.98 17.57 -31.32
C PHE A 125 -46.55 16.14 -31.19
N CYS A 126 -46.54 15.58 -29.97
CA CYS A 126 -46.92 14.20 -29.67
C CYS A 126 -47.72 14.14 -28.35
N PRO A 127 -48.97 14.64 -28.33
CA PRO A 127 -49.74 14.83 -27.10
C PRO A 127 -49.98 13.52 -26.33
N ASN A 128 -50.31 12.44 -27.05
CA ASN A 128 -50.69 11.15 -26.45
C ASN A 128 -49.54 10.13 -26.39
N THR A 129 -48.35 10.48 -26.86
CA THR A 129 -47.23 9.55 -26.91
C THR A 129 -46.66 9.34 -25.48
N PRO A 130 -46.41 8.09 -25.06
CA PRO A 130 -45.77 7.82 -23.77
C PRO A 130 -44.35 8.39 -23.73
N ILE A 131 -43.96 8.91 -22.56
CA ILE A 131 -42.65 9.52 -22.32
C ILE A 131 -42.02 8.83 -21.12
N LEU A 132 -40.73 8.50 -21.19
CA LEU A 132 -39.93 8.04 -20.07
C LEU A 132 -38.77 9.02 -19.83
N LEU A 133 -38.53 9.42 -18.58
CA LEU A 133 -37.42 10.28 -18.19
C LEU A 133 -36.19 9.43 -17.87
N VAL A 134 -35.04 9.77 -18.46
CA VAL A 134 -33.79 9.00 -18.33
C VAL A 134 -32.63 9.89 -17.87
N GLY A 135 -32.05 9.56 -16.72
CA GLY A 135 -30.77 10.11 -16.27
C GLY A 135 -29.60 9.34 -16.86
N CYS A 136 -28.87 9.93 -17.79
CA CYS A 136 -27.68 9.34 -18.41
C CYS A 136 -26.41 9.66 -17.62
N LYS A 137 -25.39 8.81 -17.80
CA LYS A 137 -24.04 8.91 -17.20
C LYS A 137 -24.04 8.72 -15.68
N ASN A 138 -24.91 7.83 -15.16
CA ASN A 138 -25.01 7.53 -13.73
C ASN A 138 -23.66 7.23 -13.05
N ASP A 139 -22.75 6.60 -13.79
CA ASP A 139 -21.38 6.29 -13.36
C ASP A 139 -20.64 7.50 -12.76
N LEU A 140 -20.88 8.71 -13.24
CA LEU A 140 -20.22 9.93 -12.76
C LEU A 140 -20.47 10.20 -11.27
N ARG A 141 -21.52 9.64 -10.66
CA ARG A 141 -21.74 9.77 -9.20
C ARG A 141 -20.67 9.09 -8.35
N TYR A 142 -19.99 8.08 -8.88
CA TYR A 142 -18.93 7.38 -8.15
C TYR A 142 -17.55 7.62 -8.78
N ILE A 143 -17.41 7.66 -10.12
CA ILE A 143 -16.10 7.83 -10.77
C ILE A 143 -15.55 9.27 -10.71
N CYS A 144 -16.35 10.27 -10.32
CA CYS A 144 -15.90 11.67 -10.31
C CYS A 144 -14.68 11.93 -9.42
N LYS A 145 -14.38 11.01 -8.49
CA LYS A 145 -13.21 11.06 -7.60
C LYS A 145 -12.10 10.10 -7.99
N ASP A 146 -12.31 9.26 -9.01
CA ASP A 146 -11.32 8.27 -9.40
C ASP A 146 -10.12 8.97 -10.05
N GLU A 147 -8.91 8.64 -9.58
CA GLU A 147 -7.63 9.10 -10.11
C GLU A 147 -7.55 9.00 -11.64
N GLN A 148 -8.01 7.86 -12.19
CA GLN A 148 -8.03 7.62 -13.64
C GLN A 148 -8.95 8.61 -14.37
N TYR A 149 -10.14 8.89 -13.84
CA TYR A 149 -11.04 9.86 -14.44
C TYR A 149 -10.47 11.27 -14.39
N LEU A 150 -9.90 11.64 -13.24
CA LEU A 150 -9.28 12.95 -13.02
C LEU A 150 -8.03 13.16 -13.88
N SER A 151 -7.20 12.13 -14.10
CA SER A 151 -6.05 12.21 -15.01
C SER A 151 -6.51 12.45 -16.44
N TYR A 152 -7.50 11.69 -16.94
CA TYR A 152 -8.05 11.92 -18.28
C TYR A 152 -8.63 13.33 -18.46
N CYS A 153 -9.29 13.90 -17.44
CA CYS A 153 -9.77 15.27 -17.52
C CYS A 153 -8.63 16.30 -17.59
N ARG A 154 -7.53 16.09 -16.85
CA ARG A 154 -6.34 16.96 -16.88
C ARG A 154 -5.64 16.93 -18.23
N ASP A 155 -5.49 15.74 -18.82
CA ASP A 155 -4.69 15.54 -20.04
C ASP A 155 -5.36 16.10 -21.31
N ARG A 156 -6.69 16.24 -21.31
CA ARG A 156 -7.44 16.50 -22.55
C ARG A 156 -7.51 17.98 -22.95
N SER A 157 -7.64 18.90 -21.99
CA SER A 157 -7.63 20.35 -22.21
C SER A 157 -7.79 21.13 -20.91
N PRO A 158 -7.14 22.30 -20.74
CA PRO A 158 -7.39 23.22 -19.63
C PRO A 158 -8.85 23.70 -19.51
N LEU A 159 -9.62 23.59 -20.60
CA LEU A 159 -11.01 24.05 -20.67
C LEU A 159 -12.02 23.00 -20.18
N VAL A 160 -11.60 21.74 -20.03
CA VAL A 160 -12.47 20.65 -19.55
C VAL A 160 -12.31 20.51 -18.05
N ARG A 161 -13.22 21.14 -17.29
CA ARG A 161 -13.24 20.95 -15.84
C ARG A 161 -13.81 19.57 -15.48
N PRO A 162 -13.23 18.85 -14.50
CA PRO A 162 -13.84 17.67 -13.92
C PRO A 162 -15.23 17.96 -13.32
N VAL A 163 -16.10 16.94 -13.33
CA VAL A 163 -17.41 16.99 -12.67
C VAL A 163 -17.19 17.06 -11.15
N ARG A 164 -17.85 18.02 -10.48
CA ARG A 164 -17.78 18.19 -9.02
C ARG A 164 -19.03 17.59 -8.38
N GLU A 165 -18.96 17.32 -7.08
CA GLU A 165 -20.11 16.82 -6.31
C GLU A 165 -21.35 17.73 -6.41
N CYS A 166 -21.16 19.05 -6.49
CA CYS A 166 -22.25 20.01 -6.64
C CYS A 166 -22.93 19.99 -8.02
N ASP A 167 -22.30 19.38 -9.03
CA ASP A 167 -22.87 19.24 -10.37
C ASP A 167 -23.67 17.94 -10.52
N LEU A 168 -23.64 17.06 -9.50
CA LEU A 168 -24.31 15.77 -9.54
C LEU A 168 -25.77 15.87 -9.11
N VAL A 169 -26.65 15.39 -9.98
CA VAL A 169 -28.08 15.20 -9.72
C VAL A 169 -28.27 13.87 -9.01
N MET A 170 -28.94 13.87 -7.86
CA MET A 170 -29.27 12.68 -7.10
C MET A 170 -30.54 11.99 -7.64
N PRO A 171 -30.70 10.66 -7.47
CA PRO A 171 -31.86 9.93 -8.00
C PRO A 171 -33.22 10.49 -7.53
N CYS A 172 -33.27 11.03 -6.31
CA CYS A 172 -34.48 11.64 -5.77
C CYS A 172 -34.91 12.91 -6.50
N GLU A 173 -33.96 13.69 -7.02
CA GLU A 173 -34.23 14.91 -7.78
C GLU A 173 -34.79 14.57 -9.16
N GLY A 174 -34.18 13.59 -9.85
CA GLY A 174 -34.70 13.06 -11.11
C GLY A 174 -36.12 12.52 -10.97
N ARG A 175 -36.39 11.76 -9.90
CA ARG A 175 -37.75 11.28 -9.59
C ARG A 175 -38.74 12.38 -9.24
N ALA A 176 -38.30 13.45 -8.58
CA ALA A 176 -39.18 14.57 -8.25
C ALA A 176 -39.71 15.23 -9.53
N VAL A 177 -38.82 15.46 -10.51
CA VAL A 177 -39.20 15.97 -11.83
C VAL A 177 -40.09 14.98 -12.58
N ALA A 178 -39.75 13.69 -12.57
CA ALA A 178 -40.57 12.65 -13.21
C ALA A 178 -42.01 12.61 -12.67
N ARG A 179 -42.16 12.70 -11.33
CA ARG A 179 -43.46 12.76 -10.66
C ARG A 179 -44.25 14.01 -11.04
N GLU A 180 -43.57 15.16 -11.15
CA GLU A 180 -44.21 16.43 -11.52
C GLU A 180 -44.76 16.41 -12.94
N ILE A 181 -44.03 15.82 -13.90
CA ILE A 181 -44.48 15.71 -15.30
C ILE A 181 -45.32 14.45 -15.60
N GLY A 182 -45.49 13.57 -14.60
CA GLY A 182 -46.32 12.36 -14.69
C GLY A 182 -45.72 11.23 -15.53
N VAL A 183 -44.40 11.03 -15.47
CA VAL A 183 -43.69 9.99 -16.25
C VAL A 183 -42.87 9.07 -15.35
N GLU A 184 -42.50 7.91 -15.88
CA GLU A 184 -41.59 6.97 -15.21
C GLU A 184 -40.13 7.43 -15.32
N TYR A 185 -39.33 7.10 -14.31
CA TYR A 185 -37.92 7.50 -14.21
C TYR A 185 -36.98 6.31 -14.23
N TYR A 186 -35.92 6.42 -15.03
CA TYR A 186 -34.86 5.43 -15.17
C TYR A 186 -33.49 6.12 -15.23
N GLU A 187 -32.45 5.36 -14.94
CA GLU A 187 -31.06 5.80 -15.11
C GLU A 187 -30.26 4.82 -15.94
N THR A 188 -29.26 5.34 -16.65
CA THR A 188 -28.38 4.54 -17.49
C THR A 188 -26.93 4.96 -17.33
N SER A 189 -26.03 3.98 -17.46
CA SER A 189 -24.61 4.22 -17.68
C SER A 189 -24.14 3.37 -18.85
N VAL A 190 -23.58 4.02 -19.86
CA VAL A 190 -22.97 3.34 -21.01
C VAL A 190 -21.59 2.78 -20.65
N LEU A 191 -20.93 3.34 -19.63
CA LEU A 191 -19.65 2.86 -19.11
C LEU A 191 -19.81 1.52 -18.41
N THR A 192 -20.77 1.41 -17.48
CA THR A 192 -21.03 0.16 -16.74
C THR A 192 -22.06 -0.72 -17.42
N TYR A 193 -22.65 -0.25 -18.52
CA TYR A 193 -23.79 -0.86 -19.23
C TYR A 193 -25.06 -1.01 -18.38
N PHE A 194 -25.10 -0.35 -17.22
CA PHE A 194 -26.25 -0.37 -16.33
C PHE A 194 -27.48 0.27 -16.99
N GLY A 195 -28.63 -0.40 -16.89
CA GLY A 195 -29.92 0.11 -17.31
C GLY A 195 -30.13 0.22 -18.83
N VAL A 196 -29.12 -0.04 -19.66
CA VAL A 196 -29.20 0.17 -21.12
C VAL A 196 -30.25 -0.74 -21.75
N ASN A 197 -30.23 -2.04 -21.50
CA ASN A 197 -31.25 -2.93 -22.06
C ASN A 197 -32.62 -2.72 -21.40
N GLU A 198 -32.63 -2.59 -20.07
CA GLU A 198 -33.84 -2.42 -19.26
C GLU A 198 -34.68 -1.22 -19.70
N ILE A 199 -34.05 -0.08 -20.02
CA ILE A 199 -34.78 1.11 -20.47
C ILE A 199 -35.47 0.85 -21.80
N PHE A 200 -34.80 0.21 -22.77
CA PHE A 200 -35.39 -0.03 -24.09
C PHE A 200 -36.50 -1.07 -24.04
N ASP A 201 -36.40 -2.08 -23.16
CA ASP A 201 -37.50 -3.02 -22.92
C ASP A 201 -38.71 -2.31 -22.31
N ASN A 202 -38.50 -1.39 -21.36
CA ASN A 202 -39.57 -0.60 -20.75
C ASN A 202 -40.18 0.44 -21.69
N VAL A 203 -39.38 1.00 -22.60
CA VAL A 203 -39.83 1.84 -23.72
C VAL A 203 -40.77 1.06 -24.63
N ILE A 204 -40.39 -0.17 -24.99
CA ILE A 204 -41.23 -1.07 -25.80
C ILE A 204 -42.53 -1.39 -25.06
N ARG A 205 -42.47 -1.77 -23.77
CA ARG A 205 -43.67 -2.00 -22.95
C ARG A 205 -44.61 -0.80 -22.94
N ALA A 206 -44.06 0.41 -22.75
CA ALA A 206 -44.84 1.65 -22.75
C ALA A 206 -45.53 1.91 -24.10
N ALA A 207 -44.81 1.71 -25.22
CA ALA A 207 -45.35 1.83 -26.57
C ALA A 207 -46.48 0.82 -26.82
N LEU A 208 -46.24 -0.46 -26.52
CA LEU A 208 -47.21 -1.53 -26.73
C LEU A 208 -48.46 -1.37 -25.86
N ILE A 209 -48.33 -0.88 -24.63
CA ILE A 209 -49.48 -0.57 -23.76
C ILE A 209 -50.30 0.59 -24.32
N SER A 210 -49.66 1.67 -24.75
CA SER A 210 -50.36 2.80 -25.40
C SER A 210 -51.10 2.33 -26.66
N ARG A 211 -50.45 1.49 -27.48
CA ARG A 211 -51.06 0.89 -28.67
C ARG A 211 -52.25 -0.01 -28.33
N ARG A 212 -52.16 -0.82 -27.27
CA ARG A 212 -53.27 -1.64 -26.77
C ARG A 212 -54.48 -0.79 -26.36
N GLN A 213 -54.25 0.39 -25.77
CA GLN A 213 -55.34 1.31 -25.43
C GLN A 213 -56.04 1.87 -26.67
N GLN A 214 -55.31 2.05 -27.78
CA GLN A 214 -55.85 2.52 -29.05
C GLN A 214 -56.49 1.39 -29.90
N ARG A 215 -56.02 0.14 -29.75
CA ARG A 215 -56.43 -1.05 -30.54
C ARG A 215 -56.83 -2.22 -29.64
N PHE A 216 -57.91 -2.05 -28.89
CA PHE A 216 -58.32 -2.96 -27.81
C PHE A 216 -58.61 -4.42 -28.23
N TRP A 217 -58.89 -4.68 -29.52
CA TRP A 217 -59.16 -6.02 -30.05
C TRP A 217 -57.90 -6.87 -30.29
N MET A 218 -56.68 -6.29 -30.21
CA MET A 218 -55.43 -7.02 -30.40
C MET A 218 -55.11 -7.89 -29.17
N THR A 219 -55.32 -9.21 -29.28
CA THR A 219 -55.17 -10.17 -28.18
C THR A 219 -53.72 -10.49 -27.86
N ASN A 220 -52.80 -10.37 -28.82
CA ASN A 220 -51.36 -10.57 -28.66
C ASN A 220 -50.74 -9.61 -27.63
N LEU A 221 -51.30 -8.40 -27.47
CA LEU A 221 -50.79 -7.38 -26.53
C LEU A 221 -51.32 -7.54 -25.09
N LYS A 222 -52.19 -8.51 -24.82
CA LYS A 222 -52.82 -8.66 -23.48
C LYS A 222 -51.83 -9.03 -22.38
N ARG A 223 -50.74 -9.72 -22.73
CA ARG A 223 -49.70 -10.22 -21.81
C ARG A 223 -48.58 -9.20 -21.55
N VAL A 224 -48.55 -8.10 -22.29
CA VAL A 224 -47.55 -7.04 -22.10
C VAL A 224 -47.68 -6.44 -20.71
N GLN A 225 -46.58 -6.44 -19.97
CA GLN A 225 -46.52 -5.92 -18.61
C GLN A 225 -46.32 -4.41 -18.61
N ARG A 226 -46.74 -3.75 -17.53
CA ARG A 226 -46.38 -2.33 -17.30
C ARG A 226 -44.85 -2.18 -17.23
N PRO A 227 -44.29 -1.01 -17.58
CA PRO A 227 -42.86 -0.75 -17.41
C PRO A 227 -42.36 -1.21 -16.04
N MET A 228 -41.30 -2.02 -16.01
CA MET A 228 -40.78 -2.63 -14.80
C MET A 228 -40.03 -1.60 -13.95
N LEU A 229 -40.01 -1.79 -12.62
CA LEU A 229 -39.16 -0.98 -11.73
C LEU A 229 -37.70 -1.34 -11.96
N GLN A 230 -36.85 -0.33 -12.02
CA GLN A 230 -35.41 -0.52 -12.13
C GLN A 230 -34.78 -0.66 -10.73
N VAL A 231 -33.96 -1.70 -10.56
CA VAL A 231 -33.15 -1.87 -9.35
C VAL A 231 -32.08 -0.75 -9.33
N PRO A 232 -31.93 -0.01 -8.23
CA PRO A 232 -30.91 1.04 -8.13
C PRO A 232 -29.49 0.53 -8.40
N PHE A 233 -28.68 1.33 -9.10
CA PHE A 233 -27.28 1.01 -9.35
C PHE A 233 -26.47 1.06 -8.05
N CYS A 234 -25.95 -0.09 -7.62
CA CYS A 234 -25.01 -0.17 -6.52
C CYS A 234 -23.58 0.04 -7.07
N PRO A 235 -22.86 1.09 -6.64
CA PRO A 235 -21.50 1.31 -7.11
C PRO A 235 -20.57 0.20 -6.60
N PRO A 236 -19.54 -0.15 -7.39
CA PRO A 236 -18.58 -1.18 -6.98
C PRO A 236 -17.93 -0.81 -5.64
N LYS A 237 -17.62 -1.82 -4.83
CA LYS A 237 -16.93 -1.60 -3.55
C LYS A 237 -15.53 -1.04 -3.85
N PRO A 238 -15.13 0.09 -3.25
CA PRO A 238 -13.78 0.61 -3.40
C PRO A 238 -12.74 -0.43 -3.00
N LYS A 239 -11.67 -0.53 -3.77
CA LYS A 239 -10.51 -1.35 -3.42
C LYS A 239 -9.60 -0.52 -2.51
N VAL A 240 -9.05 -1.19 -1.50
CA VAL A 240 -7.99 -0.58 -0.67
C VAL A 240 -6.70 -0.63 -1.49
N GLN A 241 -5.97 0.48 -1.55
CA GLN A 241 -4.70 0.54 -2.28
C GLN A 241 -3.63 -0.25 -1.52
N ASP A 242 -2.76 -0.92 -2.26
CA ASP A 242 -1.60 -1.59 -1.69
C ASP A 242 -0.55 -0.53 -1.35
N PRO A 243 0.14 -0.67 -0.20
CA PRO A 243 1.06 0.35 0.25
C PRO A 243 2.34 0.35 -0.60
N SER A 244 2.94 1.53 -0.71
CA SER A 244 4.20 1.74 -1.42
C SER A 244 5.40 1.53 -0.50
N THR A 245 6.38 0.77 -0.97
CA THR A 245 7.67 0.60 -0.29
C THR A 245 8.67 1.63 -0.79
N VAL A 246 9.26 2.39 0.15
CA VAL A 246 10.47 3.18 -0.14
C VAL A 246 11.60 2.21 -0.56
N GLY A 247 12.54 2.63 -1.41
CA GLY A 247 13.71 1.82 -1.82
C GLY A 247 14.75 1.66 -0.71
N SER A 248 15.62 0.64 -0.82
CA SER A 248 16.69 0.39 0.17
C SER A 248 17.96 1.16 -0.18
N THR A 249 18.57 1.79 0.81
CA THR A 249 19.90 2.45 0.71
C THR A 249 21.04 1.58 1.24
N LEU A 250 20.76 0.35 1.70
CA LEU A 250 21.71 -0.49 2.44
C LEU A 250 23.06 -0.69 1.75
N ARG A 251 23.04 -0.84 0.42
CA ARG A 251 24.26 -1.02 -0.35
C ARG A 251 25.14 0.24 -0.36
N GLU A 252 24.52 1.41 -0.46
CA GLU A 252 25.19 2.71 -0.43
C GLU A 252 25.76 2.99 0.96
N ASP A 253 24.99 2.66 2.00
CA ASP A 253 25.39 2.84 3.40
C ASP A 253 26.58 1.95 3.78
N PHE A 254 26.61 0.69 3.33
CA PHE A 254 27.78 -0.18 3.52
C PHE A 254 28.99 0.28 2.72
N HIS A 255 28.79 0.84 1.52
CA HIS A 255 29.89 1.44 0.77
C HIS A 255 30.49 2.65 1.49
N CYS A 256 29.65 3.49 2.11
CA CYS A 256 30.11 4.60 2.95
C CYS A 256 30.90 4.09 4.17
N LEU A 257 30.46 3.00 4.79
CA LEU A 257 31.16 2.39 5.92
C LEU A 257 32.54 1.85 5.54
N LEU A 258 32.68 1.24 4.35
CA LEU A 258 33.97 0.75 3.84
C LEU A 258 34.95 1.88 3.45
N THR A 259 34.45 3.05 3.10
CA THR A 259 35.27 4.20 2.69
C THR A 259 35.60 5.14 3.86
N SER A 260 34.85 5.05 4.96
CA SER A 260 35.06 5.85 6.16
C SER A 260 36.12 5.26 7.08
N ALA A 261 37.04 6.10 7.56
CA ALA A 261 38.00 5.73 8.60
C ALA A 261 37.43 5.89 10.03
N ALA A 262 36.16 6.30 10.18
CA ALA A 262 35.56 6.50 11.50
C ALA A 262 35.37 5.17 12.25
N PHE A 263 35.83 5.14 13.51
CA PHE A 263 35.73 3.98 14.41
C PHE A 263 36.26 2.66 13.83
N THR A 264 37.25 2.72 12.92
CA THR A 264 37.89 1.50 12.39
C THR A 264 38.76 0.87 13.45
N ASP A 265 38.51 -0.40 13.75
CA ASP A 265 39.16 -1.20 14.79
C ASP A 265 40.04 -2.32 14.20
N LEU A 266 40.19 -2.37 12.87
CA LEU A 266 41.06 -3.28 12.14
C LEU A 266 41.87 -2.52 11.07
N VAL A 267 43.16 -2.82 10.97
CA VAL A 267 44.03 -2.32 9.89
C VAL A 267 44.68 -3.52 9.20
N LEU A 268 44.45 -3.64 7.89
CA LEU A 268 45.02 -4.66 7.03
C LEU A 268 46.12 -4.01 6.17
N VAL A 269 47.36 -4.46 6.32
CA VAL A 269 48.49 -3.96 5.52
C VAL A 269 48.84 -5.00 4.47
N ALA A 270 48.67 -4.71 3.18
CA ALA A 270 48.94 -5.60 2.06
C ALA A 270 50.12 -5.13 1.21
N GLY A 271 51.14 -5.98 1.07
CA GLY A 271 52.32 -5.75 0.22
C GLY A 271 53.39 -4.88 0.88
N GLY A 272 54.67 -5.18 0.64
CA GLY A 272 55.79 -4.38 1.13
C GLY A 272 57.09 -5.17 1.27
N GLY A 273 57.87 -5.24 0.18
CA GLY A 273 59.32 -5.38 0.33
C GLY A 273 59.92 -4.06 0.87
N PRO A 274 61.16 -4.06 1.38
CA PRO A 274 61.75 -2.92 2.12
C PRO A 274 61.80 -1.58 1.37
N THR A 275 61.47 -1.54 0.07
CA THR A 275 61.54 -0.35 -0.79
C THR A 275 60.24 -0.01 -1.53
N ALA A 276 59.12 -0.71 -1.31
CA ALA A 276 57.83 -0.39 -1.93
C ALA A 276 56.77 -0.19 -0.85
N GLY A 277 56.17 1.00 -0.80
CA GLY A 277 55.14 1.35 0.18
C GLY A 277 53.95 0.38 0.10
N GLY A 278 53.60 -0.21 1.24
CA GLY A 278 52.46 -1.12 1.34
C GLY A 278 51.12 -0.42 1.32
N THR A 279 50.09 -1.12 0.85
CA THR A 279 48.71 -0.63 0.87
C THR A 279 48.12 -0.86 2.26
N ILE A 280 47.60 0.21 2.88
CA ILE A 280 46.93 0.14 4.19
C ILE A 280 45.43 0.25 3.96
N VAL A 281 44.68 -0.74 4.45
CA VAL A 281 43.21 -0.77 4.39
C VAL A 281 42.67 -0.72 5.82
N HIS A 282 41.90 0.32 6.12
CA HIS A 282 41.16 0.42 7.37
C HIS A 282 39.83 -0.33 7.23
N ALA A 283 39.46 -1.10 8.25
CA ALA A 283 38.27 -1.92 8.24
C ALA A 283 37.65 -2.04 9.64
N HIS A 284 36.45 -2.62 9.69
CA HIS A 284 35.73 -2.88 10.93
C HIS A 284 35.69 -4.38 11.21
N ARG A 285 36.10 -4.81 12.41
CA ARG A 285 36.19 -6.23 12.80
C ARG A 285 34.84 -6.92 12.66
N PHE A 286 33.77 -6.28 13.10
CA PHE A 286 32.41 -6.84 13.02
C PHE A 286 31.98 -7.11 11.56
N LEU A 287 32.27 -6.19 10.64
CA LEU A 287 31.88 -6.32 9.24
C LEU A 287 32.72 -7.38 8.52
N VAL A 288 34.03 -7.38 8.75
CA VAL A 288 34.94 -8.36 8.14
C VAL A 288 34.69 -9.77 8.67
N ALA A 289 34.41 -9.92 9.98
CA ALA A 289 34.00 -11.19 10.57
C ALA A 289 32.62 -11.67 10.08
N SER A 290 31.71 -10.74 9.76
CA SER A 290 30.41 -11.08 9.17
C SER A 290 30.53 -11.46 7.70
N ALA A 291 31.48 -10.86 6.97
CA ALA A 291 31.72 -11.14 5.56
C ALA A 291 32.49 -12.44 5.31
N SER A 292 33.44 -12.82 6.18
CA SER A 292 34.32 -13.97 5.99
C SER A 292 34.34 -14.89 7.21
N THR A 293 34.10 -16.19 7.02
CA THR A 293 34.27 -17.20 8.06
C THR A 293 35.73 -17.36 8.50
N ALA A 294 36.69 -17.20 7.58
CA ALA A 294 38.11 -17.26 7.90
C ALA A 294 38.50 -16.13 8.87
N PHE A 295 38.09 -14.89 8.57
CA PHE A 295 38.32 -13.76 9.47
C PHE A 295 37.56 -13.88 10.80
N HIS A 296 36.34 -14.42 10.78
CA HIS A 296 35.61 -14.68 12.02
C HIS A 296 36.39 -15.62 12.96
N LYS A 297 36.86 -16.77 12.45
CA LYS A 297 37.69 -17.72 13.21
C LYS A 297 38.97 -17.06 13.73
N LEU A 298 39.63 -16.29 12.86
CA LEU A 298 40.87 -15.58 13.19
C LEU A 298 40.68 -14.58 14.33
N LEU A 299 39.66 -13.74 14.24
CA LEU A 299 39.40 -12.66 15.21
C LEU A 299 38.84 -13.15 16.54
N MET A 300 38.29 -14.38 16.57
CA MET A 300 37.81 -15.05 17.79
C MET A 300 38.85 -15.94 18.46
N THR A 301 40.03 -16.12 17.86
CA THR A 301 41.07 -16.96 18.47
C THR A 301 41.66 -16.24 19.67
N ASP A 302 41.52 -16.82 20.88
CA ASP A 302 42.02 -16.24 22.12
C ASP A 302 43.53 -16.01 22.09
N LEU A 303 43.94 -14.76 22.38
CA LEU A 303 45.34 -14.35 22.48
C LEU A 303 45.91 -14.57 23.91
N SER A 304 45.12 -15.07 24.86
CA SER A 304 45.53 -15.26 26.27
C SER A 304 46.58 -16.36 26.49
N ASP A 305 46.73 -17.31 25.56
CA ASP A 305 47.66 -18.44 25.71
C ASP A 305 49.14 -18.09 25.51
N CYS A 306 49.49 -16.84 25.17
CA CYS A 306 50.88 -16.42 25.00
C CYS A 306 51.52 -15.80 26.26
N VAL A 307 50.77 -15.64 27.36
CA VAL A 307 51.31 -15.16 28.64
C VAL A 307 51.94 -16.28 29.49
N THR A 308 51.63 -17.56 29.23
CA THR A 308 52.03 -18.69 30.09
C THR A 308 53.30 -19.43 29.66
N THR A 309 53.95 -19.08 28.54
CA THR A 309 55.14 -19.82 28.05
C THR A 309 56.50 -19.13 28.28
N ARG A 310 56.56 -18.07 29.11
CA ARG A 310 57.83 -17.55 29.64
C ARG A 310 57.87 -17.52 31.17
N ARG A 311 57.67 -18.67 31.79
CA ARG A 311 58.28 -18.98 33.10
C ARG A 311 58.91 -20.36 33.03
N SER A 312 60.08 -20.42 32.39
CA SER A 312 61.01 -21.53 32.57
C SER A 312 61.71 -21.31 33.91
N SER A 313 61.30 -22.10 34.90
CA SER A 313 62.15 -22.80 35.88
C SER A 313 61.31 -23.10 37.11
N ASP A 314 60.69 -24.28 37.10
CA ASP A 314 60.28 -24.97 38.31
C ASP A 314 61.52 -25.23 39.18
N SER A 315 61.50 -24.72 40.39
CA SER A 315 62.26 -25.23 41.52
C SER A 315 61.37 -25.14 42.75
N SER A 316 60.54 -26.19 42.88
CA SER A 316 60.05 -26.83 44.09
C SER A 316 60.08 -26.09 45.44
N MET A 317 58.87 -25.93 45.98
CA MET A 317 58.43 -26.15 47.38
C MET A 317 59.26 -25.54 48.53
N LEU A 318 58.63 -24.69 49.34
CA LEU A 318 58.19 -25.01 50.72
C LEU A 318 57.56 -23.79 51.42
N SER A 319 56.59 -24.10 52.28
CA SER A 319 55.71 -23.25 53.07
C SER A 319 56.42 -22.50 54.22
N GLY A 320 55.84 -21.39 54.69
CA GLY A 320 56.19 -20.81 56.00
C GLY A 320 55.79 -19.35 56.22
N THR A 321 54.57 -19.15 56.75
CA THR A 321 54.15 -18.14 57.76
C THR A 321 55.13 -17.01 58.15
N PHE A 322 54.69 -15.75 58.11
CA PHE A 322 54.53 -14.82 59.26
C PHE A 322 54.21 -13.36 58.83
N GLY A 323 53.24 -12.73 59.51
CA GLY A 323 53.35 -11.35 60.03
C GLY A 323 52.98 -10.16 59.14
N ASP A 324 51.73 -9.69 59.29
CA ASP A 324 51.37 -8.35 59.80
C ASP A 324 52.07 -7.09 59.26
N THR A 325 51.36 -6.25 58.50
CA THR A 325 50.60 -5.06 59.00
C THR A 325 50.47 -3.90 58.00
N ASN A 326 49.22 -3.45 57.85
CA ASN A 326 48.72 -2.07 57.66
C ASN A 326 49.01 -1.30 56.35
N LEU A 327 47.96 -1.13 55.53
CA LEU A 327 47.24 0.17 55.44
C LEU A 327 45.94 0.06 54.59
N GLY A 328 44.80 0.48 55.17
CA GLY A 328 43.73 1.18 54.44
C GLY A 328 42.54 0.36 53.91
N ASN A 329 41.55 0.12 54.78
CA ASN A 329 40.17 -0.20 54.38
C ASN A 329 39.54 0.96 53.61
N PHE A 330 39.01 0.69 52.40
CA PHE A 330 37.86 1.41 51.85
C PHE A 330 36.95 0.44 51.06
N ASN A 331 35.74 0.28 51.59
CA ASN A 331 34.47 -0.19 51.01
C ASN A 331 34.38 -1.54 50.28
N SER A 332 33.88 -2.52 51.04
CA SER A 332 33.43 -3.86 50.67
C SER A 332 32.02 -3.93 50.05
N ASP A 333 31.66 -2.99 49.16
CA ASP A 333 30.37 -2.98 48.44
C ASP A 333 30.53 -3.01 46.90
N THR A 334 31.71 -3.41 46.40
CA THR A 334 32.00 -3.49 44.95
C THR A 334 32.46 -4.89 44.49
N GLU A 335 32.15 -5.94 45.27
CA GLU A 335 32.63 -7.32 45.00
C GLU A 335 31.51 -8.35 44.79
N CYS A 336 30.32 -7.90 44.40
CA CYS A 336 29.34 -8.76 43.77
C CYS A 336 28.92 -8.10 42.46
N LEU A 337 29.77 -8.21 41.42
CA LEU A 337 29.43 -8.04 39.98
C LEU A 337 30.68 -8.23 39.08
N LEU A 338 31.66 -9.05 39.50
CA LEU A 338 32.74 -9.54 38.64
C LEU A 338 32.51 -11.03 38.38
N GLY A 339 31.58 -11.28 37.47
CA GLY A 339 31.23 -12.60 36.94
C GLY A 339 30.82 -12.46 35.49
N ASN A 340 31.69 -11.84 34.69
CA ASN A 340 31.85 -12.01 33.24
C ASN A 340 32.98 -11.09 32.79
N ASP A 341 34.19 -11.64 32.75
CA ASP A 341 35.38 -11.00 32.21
C ASP A 341 35.19 -10.68 30.72
N HIS A 342 34.70 -9.47 30.42
CA HIS A 342 34.98 -8.82 29.15
C HIS A 342 36.41 -8.26 29.23
N SER A 343 37.37 -9.09 28.86
CA SER A 343 38.77 -8.70 28.72
C SER A 343 38.87 -7.45 27.82
N LEU A 344 39.63 -6.47 28.29
CA LEU A 344 39.98 -5.24 27.57
C LEU A 344 40.53 -5.57 26.18
N GLN A 345 39.71 -5.50 25.13
CA GLN A 345 40.18 -5.59 23.76
C GLN A 345 40.73 -4.23 23.30
N ARG A 346 42.06 -4.14 23.28
CA ARG A 346 42.85 -3.04 22.70
C ARG A 346 43.04 -3.27 21.19
N PRO A 347 43.27 -2.22 20.37
CA PRO A 347 43.43 -2.37 18.93
C PRO A 347 44.59 -3.31 18.60
N ALA A 348 44.34 -4.25 17.67
CA ALA A 348 45.33 -5.18 17.16
C ALA A 348 45.71 -4.78 15.73
N ARG A 349 47.00 -4.59 15.47
CA ARG A 349 47.58 -4.30 14.16
C ARG A 349 47.94 -5.61 13.47
N PHE A 350 47.58 -5.74 12.19
CA PHE A 350 47.88 -6.93 11.39
C PHE A 350 48.75 -6.55 10.19
N VAL A 351 50.00 -7.05 10.14
CA VAL A 351 50.90 -6.84 9.00
C VAL A 351 50.87 -8.07 8.11
N LEU A 352 50.49 -7.97 6.82
CA LEU A 352 50.69 -9.03 5.82
C LEU A 352 51.98 -8.76 5.03
N LYS A 353 52.97 -9.65 5.13
CA LYS A 353 54.11 -9.66 4.18
C LYS A 353 53.74 -10.45 2.92
N ALA A 354 53.94 -9.86 1.74
CA ALA A 354 53.80 -10.59 0.49
C ALA A 354 54.93 -11.61 0.33
N VAL A 355 54.62 -12.87 0.03
CA VAL A 355 55.60 -13.85 -0.43
C VAL A 355 55.86 -13.57 -1.92
N SER A 356 57.05 -13.08 -2.27
CA SER A 356 57.44 -12.91 -3.66
C SER A 356 57.57 -14.27 -4.35
N SER A 357 56.84 -14.45 -5.44
CA SER A 357 56.88 -15.61 -6.33
C SER A 357 58.17 -15.64 -7.16
N SER A 358 59.28 -16.07 -6.56
CA SER A 358 60.50 -16.39 -7.30
C SER A 358 61.45 -17.29 -6.49
N SER A 359 61.21 -18.60 -6.54
CA SER A 359 62.28 -19.59 -6.69
C SER A 359 61.70 -21.00 -6.82
N ARG A 360 61.64 -21.49 -8.05
CA ARG A 360 61.78 -22.93 -8.28
C ARG A 360 63.18 -23.33 -7.81
N LEU A 361 63.30 -24.25 -6.85
CA LEU A 361 64.37 -25.25 -6.77
C LEU A 361 63.99 -26.27 -5.69
N ARG A 362 63.78 -27.52 -6.14
CA ARG A 362 63.51 -28.69 -5.31
C ARG A 362 64.76 -29.12 -4.53
N GLU A 363 64.51 -29.80 -3.40
CA GLU A 363 65.28 -30.91 -2.81
C GLU A 363 66.82 -30.89 -2.92
N ALA A 364 67.50 -30.57 -1.82
CA ALA A 364 68.83 -31.11 -1.53
C ALA A 364 69.20 -31.06 -0.03
N VAL A 365 69.37 -32.26 0.55
CA VAL A 365 70.40 -32.65 1.54
C VAL A 365 70.23 -32.25 3.03
N LYS A 366 69.97 -33.28 3.83
CA LYS A 366 70.34 -33.39 5.27
C LYS A 366 71.85 -33.22 5.46
N ARG A 367 72.29 -32.33 6.38
CA ARG A 367 73.23 -32.60 7.52
C ARG A 367 73.87 -31.32 8.11
N ARG A 368 73.79 -31.25 9.45
CA ARG A 368 74.71 -30.70 10.47
C ARG A 368 75.09 -29.20 10.52
N SER A 369 74.90 -28.70 11.75
CA SER A 369 75.78 -27.85 12.60
C SER A 369 75.97 -26.37 12.28
N SER A 370 75.48 -25.57 13.25
CA SER A 370 76.05 -24.32 13.79
C SER A 370 76.49 -23.24 12.81
N MET A 371 75.68 -22.19 12.69
CA MET A 371 76.17 -20.85 12.40
C MET A 371 75.27 -19.80 13.08
N GLN A 372 75.89 -18.94 13.88
CA GLN A 372 75.28 -17.81 14.56
C GLN A 372 74.80 -16.77 13.55
N THR A 373 73.58 -16.23 13.73
CA THR A 373 73.11 -15.01 13.08
C THR A 373 73.00 -13.88 14.11
N LEU A 374 73.50 -12.70 13.71
CA LEU A 374 73.53 -11.44 14.45
C LEU A 374 72.12 -10.92 14.79
N PRO A 375 71.97 -10.07 15.83
CA PRO A 375 70.67 -9.66 16.35
C PRO A 375 70.03 -8.57 15.47
N GLN A 376 68.79 -8.82 15.05
CA GLN A 376 67.91 -7.81 14.44
C GLN A 376 67.10 -7.11 15.56
N GLU A 377 67.04 -5.79 15.52
CA GLU A 377 66.45 -4.91 16.54
C GLU A 377 64.98 -5.28 16.87
N GLN A 378 64.66 -5.36 18.16
CA GLN A 378 63.34 -5.71 18.69
C GLN A 378 62.48 -4.46 18.92
N HIS A 379 61.28 -4.40 18.32
CA HIS A 379 60.22 -3.46 18.71
C HIS A 379 59.39 -4.03 19.89
N PRO A 380 58.96 -3.21 20.86
CA PRO A 380 58.20 -3.68 22.02
C PRO A 380 56.73 -3.88 21.66
N GLY A 381 56.31 -5.13 21.45
CA GLY A 381 54.91 -5.54 21.25
C GLY A 381 54.77 -7.07 21.33
N ILE A 382 53.62 -7.57 21.80
CA ILE A 382 53.33 -9.01 21.77
C ILE A 382 53.07 -9.38 20.30
N HIS A 383 53.96 -10.19 19.73
CA HIS A 383 53.95 -10.61 18.33
C HIS A 383 53.69 -12.11 18.24
N ARG A 384 52.62 -12.52 17.55
CA ARG A 384 52.35 -13.93 17.23
C ARG A 384 52.30 -14.12 15.72
N GLU A 385 53.20 -14.95 15.18
CA GLU A 385 53.13 -15.43 13.81
C GLU A 385 52.16 -16.62 13.76
N LEU A 386 51.13 -16.51 12.92
CA LEU A 386 50.17 -17.59 12.74
C LEU A 386 50.66 -18.54 11.64
N ASN A 387 51.12 -19.72 12.04
CA ASN A 387 51.50 -20.80 11.12
C ASN A 387 50.25 -21.51 10.56
N HIS A 388 49.44 -20.79 9.80
CA HIS A 388 48.35 -21.34 8.99
C HIS A 388 48.73 -21.18 7.52
N ALA A 389 48.48 -22.18 6.67
CA ALA A 389 48.83 -22.12 5.24
C ALA A 389 48.21 -20.91 4.52
N ALA A 390 47.10 -20.41 5.07
CA ALA A 390 46.55 -19.13 4.68
C ALA A 390 47.45 -17.96 5.19
N PHE A 391 47.62 -17.81 6.49
CA PHE A 391 48.15 -16.59 7.08
C PHE A 391 49.66 -16.58 7.33
N GLN A 392 50.47 -17.22 6.47
CA GLN A 392 51.93 -17.40 6.64
C GLN A 392 52.74 -16.10 6.81
N ALA A 393 52.08 -14.94 6.69
CA ALA A 393 52.70 -13.64 6.81
C ALA A 393 51.88 -12.64 7.63
N ILE A 394 50.84 -13.07 8.37
CA ILE A 394 50.10 -12.22 9.31
C ILE A 394 50.80 -12.25 10.67
N SER A 395 51.27 -11.07 11.10
CA SER A 395 51.63 -10.83 12.50
C SER A 395 50.51 -10.06 13.19
N ILE A 396 50.14 -10.50 14.39
CA ILE A 396 49.21 -9.77 15.27
C ILE A 396 50.05 -8.99 16.28
N GLU A 397 49.92 -7.66 16.30
CA GLU A 397 50.54 -6.78 17.28
C GLU A 397 49.47 -6.12 18.16
N GLN A 398 49.58 -6.25 19.49
CA GLN A 398 48.80 -5.46 20.45
C GLN A 398 49.42 -4.07 20.63
N TRP A 399 48.62 -3.01 20.52
CA TRP A 399 49.08 -1.63 20.71
C TRP A 399 48.52 -0.99 21.98
N ASP A 400 49.39 -0.33 22.75
CA ASP A 400 49.03 0.45 23.94
C ASP A 400 49.04 1.94 23.63
N ASP A 401 47.87 2.57 23.70
CA ASP A 401 47.74 4.02 23.62
C ASP A 401 48.10 4.65 24.98
N ARG A 402 49.39 4.74 25.28
CA ARG A 402 49.92 5.54 26.38
C ARG A 402 51.16 6.32 25.94
N GLY A 403 50.91 7.54 25.49
CA GLY A 403 51.69 8.73 25.83
C GLY A 403 53.15 8.81 25.33
N SER A 404 53.34 9.52 24.23
CA SER A 404 54.57 10.27 23.96
C SER A 404 54.20 11.64 23.36
N ASP A 405 53.58 12.48 24.18
CA ASP A 405 53.59 13.94 23.96
C ASP A 405 55.02 14.44 24.16
N ARG A 406 55.74 14.72 23.07
CA ARG A 406 56.83 15.69 23.04
C ARG A 406 56.92 16.41 21.70
N ASN A 407 56.49 17.67 21.74
CA ASN A 407 56.92 18.81 20.93
C ASN A 407 57.12 18.60 19.42
N SER A 408 56.11 18.95 18.62
CA SER A 408 56.33 19.87 17.51
C SER A 408 55.03 20.58 17.14
N SER A 409 55.04 21.89 17.33
CA SER A 409 54.05 22.82 16.79
C SER A 409 54.25 22.92 15.28
N ASP A 410 53.42 22.25 14.49
CA ASP A 410 53.18 22.66 13.12
C ASP A 410 51.74 22.32 12.69
N ARG A 411 50.86 23.32 12.80
CA ARG A 411 49.50 23.28 12.24
C ARG A 411 49.60 23.72 10.79
N SER A 412 49.61 22.75 9.87
CA SER A 412 49.20 22.97 8.48
C SER A 412 48.46 21.72 7.97
N PRO A 413 47.35 21.87 7.22
CA PRO A 413 46.59 20.75 6.71
C PRO A 413 47.40 20.10 5.59
N ARG A 414 48.14 19.02 5.92
CA ARG A 414 48.78 18.20 4.90
C ARG A 414 47.68 17.53 4.09
N GLN A 415 47.59 17.94 2.83
CA GLN A 415 46.80 17.32 1.78
C GLN A 415 47.03 15.81 1.81
N SER A 416 45.96 15.07 2.06
CA SER A 416 45.91 13.61 1.93
C SER A 416 46.30 13.22 0.50
N PRO A 417 47.12 12.17 0.29
CA PRO A 417 47.36 11.68 -1.05
C PRO A 417 46.03 11.20 -1.64
N ALA A 418 45.84 11.45 -2.94
CA ALA A 418 44.62 11.15 -3.68
C ALA A 418 44.16 9.70 -3.41
N TRP A 419 42.98 9.58 -2.81
CA TRP A 419 42.35 8.31 -2.50
C TRP A 419 41.91 7.66 -3.80
N VAL A 420 42.40 6.44 -4.02
CA VAL A 420 42.00 5.60 -5.14
C VAL A 420 40.73 4.86 -4.70
N PRO A 421 39.58 5.01 -5.38
CA PRO A 421 38.37 4.25 -5.06
C PRO A 421 38.65 2.74 -5.07
N VAL A 422 38.01 1.96 -4.21
CA VAL A 422 38.12 0.47 -4.22
C VAL A 422 37.75 -0.12 -5.60
N GLN A 423 36.96 0.60 -6.38
CA GLN A 423 36.64 0.29 -7.77
C GLN A 423 37.86 0.30 -8.72
N THR A 424 38.95 0.97 -8.34
CA THR A 424 40.21 1.05 -9.08
C THR A 424 41.22 -0.03 -8.65
N VAL A 425 41.04 -0.67 -7.48
CA VAL A 425 41.86 -1.85 -7.09
C VAL A 425 41.47 -3.07 -7.93
N VAL A 426 40.18 -3.21 -8.27
CA VAL A 426 39.71 -4.24 -9.21
C VAL A 426 40.18 -4.00 -10.65
N GLN A 427 40.58 -2.77 -10.99
CA GLN A 427 41.17 -2.46 -12.31
C GLN A 427 42.68 -2.76 -12.40
N LEU A 428 43.33 -3.21 -11.31
CA LEU A 428 44.78 -3.43 -11.27
C LEU A 428 45.20 -4.84 -10.80
N MET A 429 44.25 -5.73 -10.48
CA MET A 429 44.55 -7.12 -10.11
C MET A 429 44.17 -8.08 -11.25
N GLU A 430 45.00 -9.11 -11.52
CA GLU A 430 44.55 -10.19 -12.38
C GLU A 430 43.35 -10.91 -11.73
N LEU A 431 42.31 -11.21 -12.50
CA LEU A 431 41.12 -11.94 -12.02
C LEU A 431 41.48 -13.31 -11.38
N SER A 432 42.62 -13.88 -11.77
CA SER A 432 43.21 -15.11 -11.21
C SER A 432 43.62 -14.92 -9.73
N GLU A 433 44.28 -13.81 -9.40
CA GLU A 433 44.71 -13.48 -8.04
C GLU A 433 43.52 -13.17 -7.13
N LEU A 434 42.52 -12.45 -7.65
CA LEU A 434 41.30 -12.14 -6.92
C LEU A 434 40.50 -13.42 -6.58
N LYS A 435 40.46 -14.39 -7.50
CA LYS A 435 39.84 -15.70 -7.26
C LYS A 435 40.58 -16.49 -6.17
N GLN A 436 41.92 -16.49 -6.19
CA GLN A 436 42.72 -17.14 -5.15
C GLN A 436 42.54 -16.49 -3.78
N ALA A 437 42.49 -15.16 -3.71
CA ALA A 437 42.20 -14.43 -2.48
C ALA A 437 40.80 -14.76 -1.93
N ALA A 438 39.81 -14.90 -2.81
CA ALA A 438 38.45 -15.28 -2.42
C ALA A 438 38.37 -16.73 -1.91
N GLU A 439 39.15 -17.66 -2.46
CA GLU A 439 39.28 -19.04 -1.94
C GLU A 439 39.87 -19.06 -0.54
N PHE A 440 40.95 -18.32 -0.37
CA PHE A 440 41.66 -18.21 0.89
C PHE A 440 40.83 -17.58 2.01
N LEU A 441 40.07 -16.53 1.69
CA LEU A 441 39.22 -15.82 2.65
C LEU A 441 37.90 -16.57 2.93
N GLU A 442 37.73 -17.77 2.37
CA GLU A 442 36.49 -18.54 2.45
C GLU A 442 35.26 -17.73 1.97
N LEU A 443 35.40 -17.03 0.82
CA LEU A 443 34.37 -16.20 0.18
C LEU A 443 33.85 -16.85 -1.11
N PRO A 444 32.95 -17.86 -1.03
CA PRO A 444 32.50 -18.62 -2.20
C PRO A 444 31.71 -17.76 -3.20
N GLU A 445 30.90 -16.80 -2.73
CA GLU A 445 30.12 -15.92 -3.60
C GLU A 445 31.03 -15.03 -4.46
N LEU A 446 32.14 -14.55 -3.88
CA LEU A 446 33.14 -13.77 -4.61
C LEU A 446 33.89 -14.64 -5.65
N GLN A 447 34.18 -15.90 -5.33
CA GLN A 447 34.79 -16.82 -6.31
C GLN A 447 33.87 -17.07 -7.51
N THR A 448 32.57 -17.29 -7.27
CA THR A 448 31.57 -17.45 -8.33
C THR A 448 31.43 -16.16 -9.13
N TYR A 449 31.37 -15.01 -8.45
CA TYR A 449 31.28 -13.69 -9.08
C TYR A 449 32.44 -13.45 -10.07
N VAL A 450 33.67 -13.71 -9.63
CA VAL A 450 34.89 -13.57 -10.44
C VAL A 450 34.92 -14.61 -11.57
N THR A 451 34.46 -15.84 -11.32
CA THR A 451 34.38 -16.88 -12.37
C THR A 451 33.39 -16.47 -13.48
N ASN A 452 32.25 -15.88 -13.12
CA ASN A 452 31.28 -15.35 -14.08
C ASN A 452 31.89 -14.19 -14.89
N LEU A 453 32.68 -13.30 -14.27
CA LEU A 453 33.42 -12.26 -15.01
C LEU A 453 34.41 -12.88 -16.00
N MET A 454 35.18 -13.90 -15.59
CA MET A 454 36.14 -14.60 -16.46
C MET A 454 35.43 -15.28 -17.65
N ASN A 455 34.21 -15.79 -17.44
CA ASN A 455 33.40 -16.46 -18.46
C ASN A 455 32.53 -15.49 -19.30
N LYS A 456 32.53 -14.18 -19.01
CA LYS A 456 31.65 -13.15 -19.61
C LYS A 456 30.15 -13.36 -19.34
N GLU A 457 29.80 -13.93 -18.20
CA GLU A 457 28.43 -14.21 -17.73
C GLU A 457 27.99 -13.20 -16.66
N GLU A 458 28.32 -11.92 -16.83
CA GLU A 458 28.13 -10.87 -15.82
C GLU A 458 26.66 -10.66 -15.43
N PHE A 459 25.72 -11.03 -16.30
CA PHE A 459 24.29 -10.92 -16.03
C PHE A 459 23.84 -11.75 -14.82
N LEU A 460 24.52 -12.86 -14.50
CA LEU A 460 24.26 -13.71 -13.33
C LEU A 460 24.70 -13.04 -12.01
N ASN A 461 25.58 -12.05 -12.08
CA ASN A 461 26.19 -11.43 -10.90
C ASN A 461 25.24 -10.49 -10.15
N ASN A 462 24.13 -10.05 -10.76
CA ASN A 462 23.14 -9.22 -10.08
C ASN A 462 22.42 -10.02 -8.98
N ASP A 463 21.95 -11.23 -9.30
CA ASP A 463 21.29 -12.11 -8.35
C ASP A 463 22.26 -12.58 -7.25
N LEU A 464 23.51 -12.89 -7.62
CA LEU A 464 24.56 -13.23 -6.65
C LEU A 464 24.86 -12.09 -5.68
N SER A 465 24.87 -10.84 -6.15
CA SER A 465 25.09 -9.68 -5.29
C SER A 465 23.96 -9.50 -4.27
N GLN A 466 22.71 -9.76 -4.67
CA GLN A 466 21.56 -9.72 -3.77
C GLN A 466 21.62 -10.85 -2.73
N GLN A 467 21.95 -12.07 -3.16
CA GLN A 467 22.12 -13.22 -2.28
C GLN A 467 23.25 -13.00 -1.26
N TYR A 468 24.39 -12.46 -1.70
CA TYR A 468 25.50 -12.12 -0.81
C TYR A 468 25.10 -11.08 0.23
N LEU A 469 24.39 -10.02 -0.18
CA LEU A 469 23.91 -9.00 0.75
C LEU A 469 22.93 -9.59 1.79
N GLN A 470 22.06 -10.51 1.37
CA GLN A 470 21.15 -11.21 2.28
C GLN A 470 21.90 -12.11 3.28
N MET A 471 22.93 -12.84 2.81
CA MET A 471 23.81 -13.65 3.67
C MET A 471 24.54 -12.79 4.69
N LEU A 472 25.14 -11.68 4.24
CA LEU A 472 25.85 -10.73 5.10
C LEU A 472 24.93 -10.16 6.18
N CYS A 473 23.71 -9.74 5.81
CA CYS A 473 22.71 -9.27 6.77
C CYS A 473 22.32 -10.36 7.78
N GLY A 474 22.17 -11.60 7.33
CA GLY A 474 21.90 -12.75 8.21
C GLY A 474 23.01 -12.93 9.25
N ARG A 475 24.27 -12.88 8.82
CA ARG A 475 25.44 -12.99 9.72
C ARG A 475 25.60 -11.79 10.64
N LEU A 476 25.34 -10.58 10.17
CA LEU A 476 25.33 -9.38 11.00
C LEU A 476 24.27 -9.49 12.11
N LYS A 477 23.10 -10.05 11.80
CA LYS A 477 22.07 -10.30 12.81
C LYS A 477 22.52 -11.33 13.84
N GLU A 478 22.98 -12.50 13.40
CA GLU A 478 23.39 -13.59 14.29
C GLU A 478 24.58 -13.21 15.17
N LEU A 479 25.67 -12.74 14.55
CA LEU A 479 26.93 -12.49 15.25
C LEU A 479 26.92 -11.17 16.02
N CYS A 480 26.38 -10.11 15.43
CA CYS A 480 26.50 -8.76 16.00
C CYS A 480 25.28 -8.38 16.84
N LEU A 481 24.05 -8.58 16.35
CA LEU A 481 22.84 -8.21 17.10
C LEU A 481 22.50 -9.20 18.20
N GLU A 482 22.50 -10.50 17.89
CA GLU A 482 22.14 -11.55 18.86
C GLU A 482 23.34 -11.94 19.72
N GLY A 483 24.53 -12.04 19.13
CA GLY A 483 25.78 -12.37 19.83
C GLY A 483 26.49 -11.20 20.52
N GLY A 484 26.20 -9.95 20.16
CA GLY A 484 26.84 -8.76 20.75
C GLY A 484 28.35 -8.61 20.47
N LEU A 485 28.88 -9.41 19.54
CA LEU A 485 30.31 -9.48 19.23
C LEU A 485 30.83 -8.17 18.67
N PHE A 486 32.01 -7.73 19.13
CA PHE A 486 32.70 -6.51 18.68
C PHE A 486 31.94 -5.18 18.91
N SER A 487 30.92 -5.19 19.79
CA SER A 487 30.21 -3.97 20.17
C SER A 487 31.14 -2.95 20.87
N ASP A 488 30.98 -1.68 20.50
CA ASP A 488 31.82 -0.57 20.98
C ASP A 488 31.07 0.42 21.88
N VAL A 489 29.73 0.32 21.95
CA VAL A 489 28.89 1.17 22.80
C VAL A 489 27.66 0.42 23.34
N LEU A 490 27.25 0.78 24.56
CA LEU A 490 26.04 0.29 25.22
C LEU A 490 24.98 1.38 25.28
N PHE A 491 23.75 1.09 24.84
CA PHE A 491 22.60 1.96 25.04
C PHE A 491 21.84 1.56 26.30
N GLN A 492 21.62 2.52 27.19
CA GLN A 492 20.76 2.38 28.36
C GLN A 492 19.35 2.89 28.03
N LEU A 493 18.39 1.96 28.06
CA LEU A 493 16.99 2.14 27.70
C LEU A 493 16.11 2.13 28.96
N GLU A 494 14.80 2.32 28.82
CA GLU A 494 13.89 2.37 29.97
C GLU A 494 13.83 1.06 30.77
N ASP A 495 13.86 -0.07 30.09
CA ASP A 495 13.64 -1.41 30.64
C ASP A 495 14.80 -2.39 30.35
N GLY A 496 15.96 -1.88 29.90
CA GLY A 496 17.13 -2.72 29.65
C GLY A 496 18.30 -2.00 28.99
N THR A 497 19.28 -2.79 28.52
CA THR A 497 20.47 -2.29 27.82
C THR A 497 20.69 -3.04 26.51
N ALA A 498 21.27 -2.38 25.51
CA ALA A 498 21.58 -2.97 24.21
C ALA A 498 22.99 -2.62 23.75
N SER A 499 23.79 -3.63 23.39
CA SER A 499 25.14 -3.47 22.85
C SER A 499 25.08 -3.28 21.34
N VAL A 500 25.74 -2.25 20.81
CA VAL A 500 25.62 -1.86 19.40
C VAL A 500 26.96 -1.39 18.83
N HIS A 501 26.97 -1.11 17.52
CA HIS A 501 28.15 -0.72 16.75
C HIS A 501 27.98 0.68 16.20
N ARG A 502 28.70 1.66 16.75
CA ARG A 502 28.66 3.06 16.27
C ARG A 502 28.83 3.22 14.77
N PRO A 503 29.86 2.64 14.11
CA PRO A 503 30.07 2.86 12.68
C PRO A 503 28.85 2.49 11.83
N LEU A 504 28.11 1.44 12.22
CA LEU A 504 26.91 1.01 11.50
C LEU A 504 25.70 1.90 11.78
N LEU A 505 25.54 2.37 13.02
CA LEU A 505 24.48 3.34 13.34
C LEU A 505 24.70 4.66 12.61
N MET A 506 25.96 5.12 12.55
CA MET A 506 26.33 6.34 11.86
C MET A 506 26.10 6.26 10.35
N SER A 507 26.36 5.11 9.71
CA SER A 507 26.15 4.99 8.27
C SER A 507 24.67 4.89 7.87
N ARG A 508 23.79 4.50 8.81
CA ARG A 508 22.38 4.16 8.53
C ARG A 508 21.38 5.13 9.18
N CYS A 509 21.85 6.06 10.01
CA CYS A 509 21.02 7.03 10.70
C CYS A 509 21.75 8.35 10.90
N ASP A 510 21.35 9.38 10.15
CA ASP A 510 21.95 10.72 10.20
C ASP A 510 21.93 11.35 11.60
N MET A 511 20.85 11.13 12.36
CA MET A 511 20.74 11.63 13.73
C MET A 511 21.80 10.99 14.64
N MET A 512 22.05 9.69 14.49
CA MET A 512 23.10 8.99 15.22
C MET A 512 24.50 9.36 14.69
N HIS A 513 24.64 9.57 13.38
CA HIS A 513 25.85 10.14 12.78
C HIS A 513 26.22 11.46 13.46
N ALA A 514 25.26 12.39 13.59
CA ALA A 514 25.46 13.66 14.26
C ALA A 514 25.79 13.49 15.76
N MET A 515 25.14 12.54 16.44
CA MET A 515 25.39 12.23 17.87
C MET A 515 26.83 11.74 18.12
N PHE A 516 27.37 10.92 17.22
CA PHE A 516 28.71 10.34 17.36
C PHE A 516 29.83 11.15 16.71
N SER A 517 29.49 12.12 15.87
CA SER A 517 30.46 12.99 15.19
C SER A 517 30.79 14.24 16.00
N GLY A 518 31.99 14.79 15.84
CA GLY A 518 32.37 16.06 16.50
C GLY A 518 32.58 15.92 18.02
N ASP A 519 32.43 17.03 18.74
CA ASP A 519 32.80 17.14 20.17
C ASP A 519 31.64 16.84 21.14
N PHE A 520 30.59 16.13 20.70
CA PHE A 520 29.48 15.75 21.59
C PHE A 520 29.94 14.76 22.66
N ARG A 521 29.29 14.76 23.84
CA ARG A 521 29.67 13.89 24.97
C ARG A 521 29.53 12.41 24.62
N GLU A 522 28.55 12.11 23.79
CA GLU A 522 28.17 10.79 23.30
C GLU A 522 29.26 10.18 22.41
N SER A 523 30.05 11.00 21.71
CA SER A 523 31.16 10.56 20.85
C SER A 523 32.21 9.72 21.58
N ASN A 524 32.41 9.93 22.88
CA ASN A 524 33.40 9.21 23.69
C ASN A 524 32.77 8.36 24.81
N ALA A 525 31.44 8.37 24.94
CA ALA A 525 30.73 7.68 26.01
C ALA A 525 30.56 6.19 25.72
N LYS A 526 31.04 5.31 26.61
CA LYS A 526 30.81 3.85 26.51
C LYS A 526 29.36 3.45 26.76
N VAL A 527 28.62 4.27 27.52
CA VAL A 527 27.20 4.08 27.81
C VAL A 527 26.45 5.34 27.43
N ILE A 528 25.42 5.19 26.60
CA ILE A 528 24.56 6.28 26.12
C ILE A 528 23.14 6.05 26.63
N THR A 529 22.59 7.03 27.35
CA THR A 529 21.20 6.97 27.81
C THR A 529 20.27 7.42 26.69
N PHE A 530 19.25 6.61 26.39
CA PHE A 530 18.28 6.90 25.34
C PHE A 530 16.85 6.83 25.90
N PRO A 531 16.40 7.92 26.56
CA PRO A 531 15.15 7.94 27.31
C PRO A 531 13.93 7.92 26.38
N GLY A 532 12.81 7.37 26.89
CA GLY A 532 11.54 7.28 26.18
C GLY A 532 11.42 6.06 25.26
N VAL A 533 12.40 5.14 25.28
CA VAL A 533 12.45 4.00 24.35
C VAL A 533 12.65 2.70 25.11
N LYS A 534 11.76 1.74 24.83
CA LYS A 534 11.84 0.37 25.37
C LYS A 534 12.77 -0.50 24.56
N LEU A 535 13.33 -1.52 25.21
CA LEU A 535 14.24 -2.50 24.62
C LEU A 535 13.66 -3.15 23.37
N ARG A 536 12.38 -3.55 23.41
CA ARG A 536 11.72 -4.18 22.25
C ARG A 536 11.64 -3.24 21.04
N THR A 537 11.29 -1.97 21.25
CA THR A 537 11.23 -0.96 20.17
C THR A 537 12.61 -0.70 19.60
N PHE A 538 13.62 -0.63 20.46
CA PHE A 538 15.01 -0.44 20.05
C PHE A 538 15.55 -1.66 19.29
N GLN A 539 15.20 -2.89 19.68
CA GLN A 539 15.58 -4.10 18.95
C GLN A 539 15.04 -4.12 17.51
N VAL A 540 13.81 -3.64 17.29
CA VAL A 540 13.25 -3.51 15.94
C VAL A 540 14.03 -2.49 15.11
N LEU A 541 14.36 -1.33 15.71
CA LEU A 541 15.22 -0.33 15.09
C LEU A 541 16.58 -0.92 14.71
N LEU A 542 17.23 -1.63 15.63
CA LEU A 542 18.53 -2.24 15.39
C LEU A 542 18.48 -3.30 14.28
N GLN A 543 17.45 -4.16 14.27
CA GLN A 543 17.28 -5.09 13.17
C GLN A 543 17.18 -4.35 11.82
N TYR A 544 16.38 -3.29 11.74
CA TYR A 544 16.30 -2.47 10.54
C TYR A 544 17.66 -1.85 10.13
N LEU A 545 18.41 -1.29 11.08
CA LEU A 545 19.70 -0.66 10.76
C LEU A 545 20.72 -1.68 10.26
N TYR A 546 20.71 -2.91 10.79
CA TYR A 546 21.68 -3.96 10.45
C TYR A 546 21.29 -4.79 9.21
N THR A 547 20.00 -5.05 9.02
CA THR A 547 19.52 -6.00 7.99
C THR A 547 18.57 -5.39 6.98
N ASP A 548 18.20 -4.12 7.16
CA ASP A 548 17.21 -3.41 6.34
C ASP A 548 15.82 -4.09 6.31
N THR A 549 15.56 -4.94 7.31
CA THR A 549 14.30 -5.67 7.49
C THR A 549 13.82 -5.55 8.93
N ILE A 550 12.51 -5.69 9.14
CA ILE A 550 11.90 -5.67 10.46
C ILE A 550 11.37 -7.06 10.82
N PRO A 551 11.26 -7.42 12.11
CA PRO A 551 10.60 -8.63 12.54
C PRO A 551 9.08 -8.51 12.42
N THR A 552 8.37 -9.62 12.62
CA THR A 552 6.91 -9.61 12.71
C THR A 552 6.44 -8.77 13.89
N LEU A 553 5.45 -7.92 13.64
CA LEU A 553 4.95 -6.95 14.61
C LEU A 553 3.54 -7.27 15.08
N LYS A 554 3.24 -6.89 16.33
CA LYS A 554 1.88 -6.80 16.86
C LYS A 554 1.36 -5.38 16.69
N THR A 555 0.04 -5.21 16.61
CA THR A 555 -0.64 -3.91 16.53
C THR A 555 -0.14 -2.88 17.57
N ARG A 556 0.10 -3.33 18.81
CA ARG A 556 0.53 -2.46 19.92
C ARG A 556 1.99 -1.99 19.81
N GLU A 557 2.81 -2.69 19.02
CA GLU A 557 4.22 -2.32 18.81
C GLU A 557 4.37 -1.23 17.73
N CYS A 558 3.35 -1.03 16.89
CA CYS A 558 3.37 -0.08 15.78
C CYS A 558 3.70 1.35 16.22
N LEU A 559 2.91 1.92 17.15
CA LEU A 559 3.00 3.33 17.50
C LEU A 559 4.38 3.74 18.08
N PRO A 560 4.96 3.02 19.06
CA PRO A 560 6.30 3.35 19.57
C PRO A 560 7.40 3.30 18.50
N ILE A 561 7.29 2.39 17.52
CA ILE A 561 8.28 2.26 16.45
C ILE A 561 8.14 3.41 15.44
N VAL A 562 6.90 3.78 15.08
CA VAL A 562 6.62 4.91 14.18
C VAL A 562 7.07 6.23 14.82
N GLU A 563 6.81 6.44 16.11
CA GLU A 563 7.29 7.60 16.86
C GLU A 563 8.83 7.68 16.83
N LEU A 564 9.50 6.56 17.13
CA LEU A 564 10.96 6.49 17.10
C LEU A 564 11.53 6.71 15.69
N GLY A 565 10.90 6.13 14.67
CA GLY A 565 11.30 6.31 13.26
C GLY A 565 11.24 7.78 12.85
N ASN A 566 10.20 8.52 13.24
CA ASN A 566 10.12 9.96 12.98
C ASN A 566 11.16 10.75 13.78
N ARG A 567 11.36 10.43 15.06
CA ARG A 567 12.37 11.09 15.92
C ARG A 567 13.79 10.92 15.36
N LEU A 568 14.06 9.81 14.68
CA LEU A 568 15.34 9.49 14.06
C LEU A 568 15.40 9.82 12.55
N CYS A 569 14.34 10.39 11.98
CA CYS A 569 14.23 10.72 10.56
C CYS A 569 14.43 9.51 9.61
N LEU A 570 13.82 8.37 9.93
CA LEU A 570 13.94 7.11 9.18
C LEU A 570 12.65 6.78 8.38
N PRO A 571 12.41 7.40 7.21
CA PRO A 571 11.18 7.21 6.44
C PRO A 571 11.00 5.78 5.92
N ARG A 572 12.10 5.09 5.58
CA ARG A 572 12.05 3.69 5.15
C ARG A 572 11.59 2.76 6.28
N LEU A 573 12.05 2.98 7.51
CA LEU A 573 11.58 2.21 8.68
C LEU A 573 10.07 2.39 8.87
N ILE A 574 9.56 3.61 8.77
CA ILE A 574 8.12 3.90 8.88
C ILE A 574 7.35 3.13 7.80
N SER A 575 7.79 3.22 6.54
CA SER A 575 7.16 2.48 5.42
C SER A 575 7.13 0.97 5.65
N LEU A 576 8.23 0.37 6.14
CA LEU A 576 8.27 -1.07 6.47
C LEU A 576 7.26 -1.42 7.57
N VAL A 577 7.16 -0.60 8.62
CA VAL A 577 6.22 -0.82 9.73
C VAL A 577 4.77 -0.69 9.26
N GLU A 578 4.46 0.31 8.43
CA GLU A 578 3.13 0.48 7.85
C GLU A 578 2.73 -0.77 7.05
N ASN A 579 3.64 -1.30 6.22
CA ASN A 579 3.38 -2.49 5.41
C ASN A 579 3.13 -3.74 6.25
N GLU A 580 3.97 -4.00 7.25
CA GLU A 580 3.80 -5.19 8.11
C GLU A 580 2.47 -5.15 8.88
N ILE A 581 2.04 -3.97 9.33
CA ILE A 581 0.75 -3.81 10.01
C ILE A 581 -0.43 -3.94 9.04
N ILE A 582 -0.31 -3.41 7.82
CA ILE A 582 -1.31 -3.61 6.77
C ILE A 582 -1.44 -5.10 6.45
N ASP A 583 -0.33 -5.80 6.25
CA ASP A 583 -0.32 -7.24 5.97
C ASP A 583 -0.88 -8.07 7.13
N LEU A 584 -0.60 -7.68 8.38
CA LEU A 584 -1.23 -8.25 9.56
C LEU A 584 -2.75 -8.09 9.50
N PHE A 585 -3.26 -6.88 9.25
CA PHE A 585 -4.70 -6.63 9.17
C PHE A 585 -5.36 -7.34 8.00
N GLN A 586 -4.72 -7.39 6.83
CA GLN A 586 -5.23 -8.13 5.68
C GLN A 586 -5.37 -9.63 5.99
N ARG A 587 -4.38 -10.25 6.65
CA ARG A 587 -4.45 -11.64 7.11
C ARG A 587 -5.61 -11.87 8.08
N VAL A 588 -5.83 -10.95 9.02
CA VAL A 588 -6.96 -11.02 9.96
C VAL A 588 -8.30 -10.94 9.23
N ILE A 589 -8.45 -10.03 8.27
CA ILE A 589 -9.68 -9.89 7.46
C ILE A 589 -9.92 -11.16 6.63
N GLN A 590 -8.89 -11.72 6.01
CA GLN A 590 -8.98 -12.96 5.22
C GLN A 590 -9.41 -14.16 6.09
N ALA A 591 -8.99 -14.19 7.36
CA ALA A 591 -9.43 -15.18 8.35
C ALA A 591 -10.85 -14.92 8.90
N GLY A 592 -11.56 -13.88 8.44
CA GLY A 592 -12.88 -13.50 8.92
C GLY A 592 -12.88 -12.73 10.24
N GLY A 593 -11.73 -12.23 10.68
CA GLY A 593 -11.56 -11.37 11.84
C GLY A 593 -12.00 -9.93 11.62
N ASP A 594 -12.01 -9.15 12.70
CA ASP A 594 -12.45 -7.75 12.72
C ASP A 594 -11.31 -6.85 13.20
N VAL A 595 -10.82 -5.98 12.32
CA VAL A 595 -9.73 -5.03 12.60
C VAL A 595 -10.23 -3.63 12.95
N SER A 596 -11.55 -3.45 13.06
CA SER A 596 -12.17 -2.13 13.21
C SER A 596 -11.73 -1.42 14.49
N GLU A 597 -11.60 -2.15 15.59
CA GLU A 597 -11.17 -1.59 16.88
C GLU A 597 -9.72 -1.10 16.83
N ASP A 598 -8.83 -1.94 16.27
CA ASP A 598 -7.41 -1.62 16.09
C ASP A 598 -7.23 -0.40 15.17
N CYS A 599 -7.99 -0.33 14.06
CA CYS A 599 -7.97 0.81 13.15
C CYS A 599 -8.40 2.11 13.84
N ILE A 600 -9.44 2.06 14.68
CA ILE A 600 -9.92 3.25 15.42
C ILE A 600 -8.87 3.68 16.47
N TYR A 601 -8.28 2.72 17.17
CA TYR A 601 -7.25 2.98 18.19
C TYR A 601 -5.99 3.63 17.59
N LEU A 602 -5.54 3.17 16.43
CA LEU A 602 -4.32 3.65 15.80
C LEU A 602 -4.49 4.95 15.01
N LEU A 603 -5.70 5.27 14.54
CA LEU A 603 -5.92 6.32 13.54
C LEU A 603 -5.30 7.68 13.89
N GLU A 604 -5.66 8.25 15.04
CA GLU A 604 -5.24 9.60 15.44
C GLU A 604 -3.75 9.66 15.82
N PRO A 605 -3.21 8.71 16.60
CA PRO A 605 -1.77 8.66 16.84
C PRO A 605 -0.94 8.57 15.55
N LEU A 606 -1.36 7.76 14.58
CA LEU A 606 -0.66 7.63 13.30
C LEU A 606 -0.71 8.92 12.47
N GLN A 607 -1.83 9.66 12.52
CA GLN A 607 -1.94 10.98 11.89
C GLN A 607 -0.94 11.98 12.49
N MET A 608 -0.78 11.96 13.81
CA MET A 608 0.17 12.84 14.52
C MET A 608 1.63 12.51 14.20
N HIS A 609 1.94 11.25 13.91
CA HIS A 609 3.28 10.78 13.56
C HIS A 609 3.47 10.54 12.05
N ASN A 610 2.70 11.21 11.19
CA ASN A 610 2.90 11.21 9.73
C ASN A 610 2.98 9.82 9.07
N ALA A 611 2.34 8.80 9.63
CA ALA A 611 2.22 7.47 9.02
C ALA A 611 1.07 7.46 8.01
N HIS A 612 1.28 8.14 6.88
CA HIS A 612 0.23 8.47 5.92
C HIS A 612 -0.42 7.24 5.26
N GLN A 613 0.37 6.21 4.94
CA GLN A 613 -0.13 5.05 4.20
C GLN A 613 -1.04 4.19 5.08
N LEU A 614 -0.64 3.96 6.32
CA LEU A 614 -1.45 3.19 7.27
C LEU A 614 -2.71 3.97 7.68
N VAL A 615 -2.63 5.29 7.83
CA VAL A 615 -3.81 6.15 8.05
C VAL A 615 -4.81 6.04 6.91
N GLU A 616 -4.36 6.21 5.67
CA GLU A 616 -5.21 6.12 4.48
C GLU A 616 -5.84 4.73 4.37
N TRP A 617 -5.05 3.68 4.62
CA TRP A 617 -5.53 2.30 4.65
C TRP A 617 -6.61 2.10 5.72
N CYS A 618 -6.38 2.55 6.96
CA CYS A 618 -7.36 2.45 8.05
C CYS A 618 -8.65 3.20 7.73
N LEU A 619 -8.56 4.43 7.22
CA LEU A 619 -9.71 5.23 6.81
C LEU A 619 -10.52 4.54 5.71
N THR A 620 -9.85 4.00 4.69
CA THR A 620 -10.49 3.31 3.57
C THR A 620 -11.13 1.99 4.01
N CYS A 621 -10.44 1.22 4.86
CA CYS A 621 -10.97 -0.02 5.44
C CYS A 621 -12.23 0.23 6.28
N MET A 622 -12.21 1.27 7.13
CA MET A 622 -13.38 1.65 7.93
C MET A 622 -14.52 2.20 7.05
N ALA A 623 -14.21 3.03 6.06
CA ALA A 623 -15.22 3.59 5.16
C ALA A 623 -15.89 2.51 4.30
N THR A 624 -15.13 1.54 3.80
CA THR A 624 -15.66 0.42 3.01
C THR A 624 -16.50 -0.57 3.83
N ASN A 625 -16.28 -0.63 5.15
CA ASN A 625 -17.03 -1.49 6.08
C ASN A 625 -17.89 -0.66 7.06
N TYR A 626 -18.26 0.57 6.68
CA TYR A 626 -18.82 1.58 7.59
C TYR A 626 -20.03 1.11 8.41
N ASN A 627 -20.96 0.37 7.79
CA ASN A 627 -22.14 -0.12 8.49
C ASN A 627 -21.81 -1.10 9.62
N HIS A 628 -20.79 -1.94 9.42
CA HIS A 628 -20.31 -2.88 10.43
C HIS A 628 -19.65 -2.15 11.59
N VAL A 629 -18.72 -1.23 11.28
CA VAL A 629 -18.04 -0.37 12.25
C VAL A 629 -19.06 0.42 13.09
N CYS A 630 -20.06 1.04 12.45
CA CYS A 630 -21.13 1.77 13.12
C CYS A 630 -22.00 0.90 14.03
N ASN A 631 -22.15 -0.39 13.74
CA ASN A 631 -22.96 -1.28 14.55
C ASN A 631 -22.24 -1.76 15.81
N LYS A 632 -20.93 -2.05 15.70
CA LYS A 632 -20.11 -2.54 16.82
C LYS A 632 -19.46 -1.42 17.63
N HIS A 633 -18.87 -0.43 16.97
CA HIS A 633 -17.95 0.56 17.57
C HIS A 633 -18.52 2.00 17.56
N ALA A 634 -19.84 2.16 17.62
CA ALA A 634 -20.52 3.46 17.51
C ALA A 634 -20.08 4.52 18.54
N LYS A 635 -19.61 4.11 19.72
CA LYS A 635 -19.12 5.04 20.75
C LYS A 635 -17.74 5.57 20.38
N GLN A 636 -16.82 4.68 20.03
CA GLN A 636 -15.45 5.02 19.64
C GLN A 636 -15.43 5.84 18.33
N LEU A 637 -16.31 5.53 17.37
CA LEU A 637 -16.45 6.33 16.15
C LEU A 637 -16.90 7.77 16.42
N ARG A 638 -17.69 8.01 17.48
CA ARG A 638 -18.15 9.35 17.88
C ARG A 638 -17.12 10.14 18.68
N SER A 639 -16.13 9.46 19.27
CA SER A 639 -15.02 10.12 19.97
C SER A 639 -13.88 10.51 19.04
N LEU A 640 -13.86 10.00 17.80
CA LEU A 640 -12.88 10.42 16.79
C LEU A 640 -12.96 11.91 16.50
N HIS A 641 -11.87 12.50 16.03
CA HIS A 641 -11.80 13.87 15.57
C HIS A 641 -12.90 14.18 14.53
N PRO A 642 -13.55 15.37 14.57
CA PRO A 642 -14.64 15.71 13.66
C PRO A 642 -14.30 15.56 12.17
N GLU A 643 -13.04 15.81 11.79
CA GLU A 643 -12.58 15.63 10.41
C GLU A 643 -12.57 14.16 9.98
N ASN A 644 -12.13 13.26 10.86
CA ASN A 644 -12.16 11.81 10.61
C ASN A 644 -13.62 11.33 10.49
N GLN A 645 -14.52 11.84 11.34
CA GLN A 645 -15.96 11.53 11.23
C GLN A 645 -16.55 12.03 9.90
N ALA A 646 -16.21 13.25 9.48
CA ALA A 646 -16.66 13.82 8.22
C ALA A 646 -16.12 13.03 7.02
N TYR A 647 -14.84 12.65 7.06
CA TYR A 647 -14.20 11.81 6.05
C TYR A 647 -14.92 10.48 5.89
N LEU A 648 -15.11 9.74 6.99
CA LEU A 648 -15.77 8.43 6.97
C LEU A 648 -17.22 8.54 6.47
N ASN A 649 -17.97 9.56 6.89
CA ASN A 649 -19.32 9.79 6.40
C ASN A 649 -19.38 10.10 4.90
N ARG A 650 -18.39 10.84 4.38
CA ARG A 650 -18.31 11.22 2.95
C ARG A 650 -17.88 10.05 2.06
N HIS A 651 -16.96 9.21 2.54
CA HIS A 651 -16.37 8.12 1.75
C HIS A 651 -16.96 6.74 2.04
N ARG A 652 -17.98 6.65 2.91
CA ARG A 652 -18.61 5.39 3.28
C ARG A 652 -19.16 4.61 2.08
N TRP A 653 -19.07 3.29 2.19
CA TRP A 653 -19.73 2.35 1.30
C TRP A 653 -20.74 1.46 2.08
N PRO A 654 -21.94 1.21 1.52
CA PRO A 654 -22.52 1.86 0.35
C PRO A 654 -22.83 3.36 0.56
N PRO A 655 -22.81 4.19 -0.50
CA PRO A 655 -23.10 5.61 -0.38
C PRO A 655 -24.51 5.93 0.13
N VAL A 656 -24.67 7.10 0.77
CA VAL A 656 -25.96 7.55 1.34
C VAL A 656 -27.07 7.60 0.27
N TRP A 657 -26.75 8.11 -0.91
CA TRP A 657 -27.73 8.26 -2.00
C TRP A 657 -28.25 6.89 -2.45
N TYR A 658 -27.39 5.87 -2.54
CA TYR A 658 -27.79 4.50 -2.91
C TYR A 658 -28.73 3.91 -1.86
N LEU A 659 -28.42 4.07 -0.57
CA LEU A 659 -29.28 3.56 0.49
C LEU A 659 -30.67 4.22 0.50
N LYS A 660 -30.75 5.53 0.22
CA LYS A 660 -32.02 6.23 0.06
C LYS A 660 -32.79 5.73 -1.17
N ASP A 661 -32.07 5.46 -2.25
CA ASP A 661 -32.65 4.99 -3.51
C ASP A 661 -33.19 3.56 -3.41
N TYR A 662 -32.44 2.69 -2.75
CA TYR A 662 -32.83 1.31 -2.48
C TYR A 662 -34.04 1.21 -1.56
N ASP A 663 -34.09 2.01 -0.47
CA ASP A 663 -35.27 2.09 0.40
C ASP A 663 -36.52 2.62 -0.33
N TYR A 664 -36.35 3.49 -1.33
CA TYR A 664 -37.43 3.90 -2.22
C TYR A 664 -37.88 2.74 -3.13
N TYR A 665 -36.95 2.06 -3.78
CA TYR A 665 -37.23 0.91 -4.64
C TYR A 665 -37.99 -0.21 -3.90
N GLU A 666 -37.55 -0.56 -2.68
CA GLU A 666 -38.25 -1.56 -1.85
C GLU A 666 -39.69 -1.15 -1.56
N ARG A 667 -39.97 0.13 -1.29
CA ARG A 667 -41.34 0.62 -1.06
C ARG A 667 -42.18 0.49 -2.32
N CYS A 668 -41.66 0.89 -3.48
CA CYS A 668 -42.37 0.76 -4.75
C CYS A 668 -42.66 -0.70 -5.11
N LEU A 669 -41.74 -1.64 -4.81
CA LEU A 669 -41.98 -3.07 -4.97
C LEU A 669 -43.16 -3.54 -4.12
N VAL A 670 -43.18 -3.16 -2.84
CA VAL A 670 -44.28 -3.51 -1.92
C VAL A 670 -45.60 -2.90 -2.38
N GLU A 671 -45.59 -1.68 -2.90
CA GLU A 671 -46.77 -1.03 -3.47
C GLU A 671 -47.29 -1.78 -4.70
N ARG A 672 -46.41 -2.14 -5.66
CA ARG A 672 -46.80 -2.95 -6.83
C ARG A 672 -47.38 -4.31 -6.45
N GLN A 673 -46.76 -5.01 -5.50
CA GLN A 673 -47.28 -6.31 -5.02
C GLN A 673 -48.68 -6.20 -4.42
N ARG A 674 -49.00 -5.06 -3.78
CA ARG A 674 -50.34 -4.78 -3.25
C ARG A 674 -51.35 -4.45 -4.34
N GLU A 675 -50.94 -3.76 -5.40
CA GLU A 675 -51.79 -3.49 -6.57
C GLU A 675 -52.13 -4.77 -7.35
N GLU A 676 -51.18 -5.70 -7.44
CA GLU A 676 -51.36 -7.00 -8.11
C GLU A 676 -52.22 -7.96 -7.27
N ASN A 677 -52.14 -7.87 -5.94
CA ASN A 677 -52.91 -8.69 -5.00
C ASN A 677 -53.79 -7.84 -4.06
N PRO A 678 -54.86 -7.19 -4.57
CA PRO A 678 -55.74 -6.40 -3.73
C PRO A 678 -56.46 -7.31 -2.73
N ILE A 679 -56.23 -7.10 -1.44
CA ILE A 679 -56.98 -7.77 -0.37
C ILE A 679 -58.47 -7.39 -0.54
N LYS A 680 -59.32 -8.38 -0.87
CA LYS A 680 -60.78 -8.16 -0.98
C LYS A 680 -61.29 -7.63 0.37
N PRO A 681 -62.00 -6.49 0.42
CA PRO A 681 -62.62 -6.05 1.67
C PRO A 681 -63.66 -7.10 2.10
N LEU A 682 -63.53 -7.60 3.32
CA LEU A 682 -64.57 -8.41 3.98
C LEU A 682 -65.89 -7.65 3.87
N LYS A 683 -66.91 -8.28 3.25
CA LYS A 683 -68.28 -7.75 3.18
C LYS A 683 -68.72 -7.35 4.59
N ARG A 684 -68.76 -6.05 4.89
CA ARG A 684 -69.46 -5.55 6.07
C ARG A 684 -70.95 -5.79 5.83
N SER A 685 -71.50 -6.77 6.55
CA SER A 685 -72.94 -6.95 6.68
C SER A 685 -73.56 -5.67 7.21
N ARG A 686 -74.56 -5.14 6.51
CA ARG A 686 -75.47 -4.10 7.00
C ARG A 686 -76.30 -4.71 8.13
N ASN A 687 -76.17 -4.19 9.35
CA ASN A 687 -77.30 -3.99 10.25
C ASN A 687 -76.98 -2.88 11.27
N THR A 688 -77.72 -1.79 11.12
CA THR A 688 -78.24 -0.82 12.12
C THR A 688 -77.54 -0.69 13.49
N ALA A 689 -76.96 0.49 13.74
CA ALA A 689 -77.37 1.48 14.78
C ALA A 689 -76.16 2.29 15.30
N GLY A 690 -76.34 3.62 15.42
CA GLY A 690 -75.65 4.41 16.45
C GLY A 690 -74.41 5.23 16.04
N CYS A 691 -74.58 6.56 16.13
CA CYS A 691 -73.63 7.67 16.02
C CYS A 691 -72.20 7.52 16.62
N LEU A 692 -71.25 8.12 15.89
CA LEU A 692 -70.14 9.04 16.27
C LEU A 692 -69.31 8.87 17.58
N CYS A 693 -68.00 9.09 17.39
CA CYS A 693 -66.95 9.58 18.32
C CYS A 693 -65.90 8.56 18.84
N PHE A 694 -64.63 8.87 18.50
CA PHE A 694 -63.34 8.54 19.12
C PHE A 694 -63.01 7.10 19.59
N THR A 695 -61.86 6.59 19.13
CA THR A 695 -60.68 6.10 19.90
C THR A 695 -59.84 5.17 19.01
N SER A 696 -58.63 5.54 18.62
CA SER A 696 -57.36 5.32 19.34
C SER A 696 -57.07 3.84 19.69
N LYS A 697 -55.87 3.39 19.33
CA LYS A 697 -55.11 2.20 19.78
C LYS A 697 -55.19 0.85 19.04
N SER A 698 -56.19 0.52 18.22
CA SER A 698 -56.20 -0.82 17.58
C SER A 698 -55.32 -0.96 16.31
N ARG A 699 -55.01 0.14 15.60
CA ARG A 699 -54.27 0.07 14.32
C ARG A 699 -52.76 -0.18 14.43
N ARG A 700 -52.15 -0.01 15.61
CA ARG A 700 -50.68 -0.18 15.80
C ARG A 700 -50.23 -1.61 16.08
N ASN A 701 -51.12 -2.52 16.49
CA ASN A 701 -50.75 -3.90 16.79
C ASN A 701 -50.78 -4.80 15.54
N ALA A 702 -51.73 -4.57 14.62
CA ALA A 702 -51.76 -5.27 13.33
C ALA A 702 -50.55 -4.89 12.43
N GLU A 703 -50.06 -3.65 12.52
CA GLU A 703 -48.82 -3.24 11.85
C GLU A 703 -47.55 -3.80 12.51
N LYS A 704 -47.57 -4.27 13.76
CA LYS A 704 -46.36 -4.82 14.41
C LYS A 704 -46.21 -6.33 14.24
N GLN A 705 -47.31 -7.06 14.08
CA GLN A 705 -47.28 -8.52 13.90
C GLN A 705 -46.88 -8.92 12.47
N ASN A 706 -47.31 -8.19 11.44
CA ASN A 706 -46.97 -8.51 10.05
C ASN A 706 -45.51 -8.15 9.64
N TYR A 707 -44.78 -7.38 10.45
CA TYR A 707 -43.35 -7.13 10.23
C TYR A 707 -42.43 -8.23 10.78
N ARG A 708 -42.95 -9.19 11.56
CA ARG A 708 -42.14 -10.26 12.16
C ARG A 708 -42.03 -11.51 11.31
N THR A 709 -42.95 -11.74 10.37
CA THR A 709 -43.02 -13.00 9.61
C THR A 709 -42.25 -13.00 8.29
N ILE A 710 -41.75 -11.84 7.84
CA ILE A 710 -40.84 -11.71 6.67
C ILE A 710 -39.44 -11.35 7.19
N ARG A 711 -38.86 -12.23 8.01
CA ARG A 711 -37.58 -12.00 8.70
C ARG A 711 -36.60 -13.17 8.65
N ALA A 712 -36.80 -14.08 7.70
CA ALA A 712 -35.86 -15.14 7.40
C ALA A 712 -35.36 -14.96 5.96
N MET A 713 -34.38 -14.08 5.78
CA MET A 713 -33.23 -14.24 4.87
C MET A 713 -32.34 -12.99 4.90
N ASP A 714 -31.06 -13.27 5.10
CA ASP A 714 -29.86 -12.51 4.72
C ASP A 714 -29.51 -11.17 5.39
N THR A 715 -28.20 -10.91 5.30
CA THR A 715 -27.32 -9.80 5.74
C THR A 715 -27.88 -8.37 5.63
N LEU A 716 -29.08 -8.19 5.10
CA LEU A 716 -29.77 -6.92 4.82
C LEU A 716 -30.64 -6.41 5.99
N SER A 717 -30.90 -7.23 7.02
CA SER A 717 -31.60 -6.77 8.23
C SER A 717 -30.80 -5.74 9.04
N LEU A 718 -29.47 -5.77 8.96
CA LEU A 718 -28.53 -4.80 9.55
C LEU A 718 -28.56 -3.42 8.86
N LEU A 719 -28.85 -3.38 7.56
CA LEU A 719 -28.98 -2.13 6.78
C LEU A 719 -30.23 -1.33 7.18
N ARG A 720 -31.35 -2.00 7.50
CA ARG A 720 -32.58 -1.35 8.01
C ARG A 720 -32.41 -0.78 9.42
N ALA A 721 -31.60 -1.41 10.28
CA ALA A 721 -31.26 -0.86 11.60
C ALA A 721 -30.39 0.41 11.47
N SER A 722 -29.50 0.42 10.48
CA SER A 722 -28.62 1.55 10.16
C SER A 722 -29.42 2.77 9.68
N LEU A 723 -30.39 2.62 8.77
CA LEU A 723 -31.27 3.72 8.32
C LEU A 723 -32.12 4.34 9.43
N ARG A 724 -32.63 3.53 10.38
CA ARG A 724 -33.39 4.05 11.54
C ARG A 724 -32.51 4.80 12.54
N ARG A 725 -31.23 4.45 12.65
CA ARG A 725 -30.24 5.20 13.44
C ARG A 725 -29.76 6.45 12.68
N ILE A 726 -29.58 6.39 11.36
CA ILE A 726 -29.17 7.54 10.53
C ILE A 726 -30.19 8.69 10.58
N ARG A 727 -31.50 8.42 10.73
CA ARG A 727 -32.50 9.49 10.99
C ARG A 727 -32.28 10.25 12.31
N ARG A 728 -31.48 9.73 13.24
CA ARG A 728 -31.01 10.44 14.44
C ARG A 728 -29.65 11.13 14.26
N TRP A 729 -29.02 11.02 13.09
CA TRP A 729 -27.65 11.48 12.77
C TRP A 729 -27.61 12.59 11.70
N SER A 730 -28.75 13.13 11.26
CA SER A 730 -28.77 14.41 10.54
C SER A 730 -29.00 15.54 11.55
N PRO A 731 -28.16 16.59 11.60
CA PRO A 731 -28.61 17.85 12.17
C PRO A 731 -29.80 18.34 11.33
N ALA A 732 -30.83 18.85 12.00
CA ALA A 732 -31.89 19.58 11.33
C ALA A 732 -31.27 20.84 10.71
N SER A 733 -31.22 20.88 9.39
CA SER A 733 -31.12 22.11 8.60
C SER A 733 -32.47 22.35 7.95
#